data_AF-A0A8H5IPI0-F1
#
_entry.id   AF-A0A8H5IPI0-F1
#
_cell.length_a   1.000
_cell.length_b   1.000
_cell.length_c   1.000
_cell.angle_alpha   90.00
_cell.angle_beta   90.00
_cell.angle_gamma   90.00
#
_symmetry.space_group_name_H-M   'P 1'
#
loop_
_entity.id
_entity.type
_entity.pdbx_description
1 polymer ?
#
loop_
_entity_poly.entity_id
_entity_poly.type
_entity_poly.pdbx_seq_one_letter_code
_entity_poly.pdbx_strand_id
1 'polypeptide(L)'
;MLRRSHKKSKKGCTQCLVSKRRHVKCDEGRPTCLLCTMSNRECSFASDPQPPEGTNSSTSDSSPRDESLFSLDTNLRSTSATSLSDSHESSFDSVVNMEHMELFIHGITSKDLFSLGDKVEHSQEMLDIWLKESVKAPYLLHQVLAFSARHLAVIHPDRSISYLDQAVKLQTRAVSLFNSTKREVDSSNCLPILLFSVTLGHHLLADALATRTSDGLDGFLTHYVQCVEMNRGLYRLTVSAWPLLLNTELEPVLSWSSRQSSKDPIGNHCEPMTQLINDSAALSNEEKEVCHEAIQYLQLGFDAMFEEDDGSRYRMIFQWTMLASPGLTSLLATKRPEALILLGYYALLLHHGRSLWQQETRAFSARPKPKVMTCGKALRKPIILATRVLTKQGRNKKPRAYGVEYMVGEGLYSADGRYDPEQTGEIREVHAKHEVIVSGGAFNTPQILMLSGIGPREELEAWDIPVVVDLPAVGSNLHDNYESPCTGTFDDEDPCFVLWRDDASGPHASRDSSYGAVWRSSQSWDNDSDLMFLSSPGLSGLVGFYPGYSTGERAGSDPAEWMHAVVKMQTSDSAGTVRLNSSDPRIRPNINFNYFTESAERDLDAIVEGIEMLRRAFDATGVPYTQLSPDPENLRQSIQDLAFSHHASSTCAIGADDDGNSCVDSRFRVRGVDNLRVVDASVFPRSPGGMPNGPTWTISRKAFETLLEDNH
;
A
#
# COMPACT_ATOMS: atom_id res chain seq x y z
N MET A 1 63.81 -6.37 -31.07
CA MET A 1 64.47 -7.61 -30.63
C MET A 1 63.96 -7.99 -29.25
N LEU A 2 63.36 -9.18 -29.12
CA LEU A 2 63.51 -10.16 -28.02
C LEU A 2 62.40 -11.21 -28.17
N ARG A 3 62.69 -12.27 -28.93
CA ARG A 3 61.90 -13.51 -28.94
C ARG A 3 61.96 -14.11 -27.54
N ARG A 4 60.82 -14.29 -26.87
CA ARG A 4 60.70 -15.24 -25.76
C ARG A 4 60.03 -16.52 -26.27
N SER A 5 60.74 -17.63 -26.13
CA SER A 5 60.27 -18.97 -26.47
C SER A 5 59.15 -19.42 -25.52
N HIS A 6 57.97 -19.75 -26.06
CA HIS A 6 56.92 -20.40 -25.26
C HIS A 6 57.27 -21.88 -25.04
N LYS A 7 57.54 -22.27 -23.77
CA LYS A 7 57.49 -23.68 -23.36
C LYS A 7 56.05 -24.19 -23.51
N LYS A 8 55.85 -25.25 -24.28
CA LYS A 8 54.56 -25.94 -24.47
C LYS A 8 54.21 -26.74 -23.21
N SER A 9 53.03 -26.50 -22.61
CA SER A 9 52.49 -27.40 -21.58
C SER A 9 52.15 -28.74 -22.25
N LYS A 10 52.61 -29.85 -21.65
CA LYS A 10 52.28 -31.22 -22.08
C LYS A 10 50.97 -31.74 -21.47
N LYS A 11 50.23 -30.91 -20.71
CA LYS A 11 49.11 -31.34 -19.86
C LYS A 11 47.71 -30.88 -20.31
N GLY A 12 47.61 -30.22 -21.47
CA GLY A 12 46.32 -29.87 -22.10
C GLY A 12 45.48 -31.07 -22.50
N CYS A 13 44.18 -30.86 -22.75
CA CYS A 13 43.32 -31.91 -23.29
C CYS A 13 43.77 -32.33 -24.70
N THR A 14 43.48 -33.57 -25.07
CA THR A 14 43.90 -34.17 -26.35
C THR A 14 43.46 -33.33 -27.55
N GLN A 15 42.22 -32.82 -27.55
CA GLN A 15 41.71 -32.02 -28.68
C GLN A 15 42.39 -30.64 -28.81
N CYS A 16 42.65 -29.95 -27.71
CA CYS A 16 43.40 -28.68 -27.75
C CYS A 16 44.87 -28.91 -28.11
N LEU A 17 45.45 -30.05 -27.75
CA LEU A 17 46.83 -30.43 -28.09
C LEU A 17 47.00 -30.92 -29.54
N VAL A 18 45.96 -31.49 -30.16
CA VAL A 18 45.96 -31.92 -31.58
C VAL A 18 45.78 -30.72 -32.53
N SER A 19 45.14 -29.64 -32.08
CA SER A 19 44.96 -28.37 -32.79
C SER A 19 46.26 -27.52 -32.94
N LYS A 20 47.40 -28.15 -33.26
CA LYS A 20 48.74 -27.54 -33.37
C LYS A 20 48.91 -26.47 -34.46
N ARG A 21 47.88 -26.12 -35.23
CA ARG A 21 47.95 -25.10 -36.30
C ARG A 21 47.43 -23.69 -35.91
N ARG A 22 46.96 -23.44 -34.68
CA ARG A 22 46.28 -22.14 -34.35
C ARG A 22 46.69 -21.42 -33.05
N HIS A 23 47.84 -21.75 -32.44
CA HIS A 23 48.33 -21.05 -31.23
C HIS A 23 47.35 -20.98 -30.03
N VAL A 24 46.42 -21.94 -29.92
CA VAL A 24 45.47 -22.01 -28.80
C VAL A 24 46.09 -22.78 -27.63
N LYS A 25 45.98 -22.24 -26.40
CA LYS A 25 46.36 -22.93 -25.15
C LYS A 25 45.11 -23.46 -24.45
N CYS A 26 45.14 -24.73 -24.07
CA CYS A 26 44.12 -25.32 -23.19
C CYS A 26 44.22 -24.71 -21.80
N ASP A 27 43.09 -24.43 -21.18
CA ASP A 27 42.94 -23.96 -19.79
C ASP A 27 43.02 -25.11 -18.76
N GLU A 28 43.13 -26.36 -19.23
CA GLU A 28 43.33 -27.58 -18.40
C GLU A 28 42.20 -27.88 -17.40
N GLY A 29 41.04 -27.20 -17.51
CA GLY A 29 39.83 -27.49 -16.73
C GLY A 29 39.33 -28.92 -16.93
N ARG A 30 39.02 -29.61 -15.83
CA ARG A 30 38.49 -30.99 -15.82
C ARG A 30 37.05 -31.01 -15.26
N PRO A 31 36.15 -31.87 -15.78
CA PRO A 31 36.40 -32.93 -16.78
C PRO A 31 36.54 -32.40 -18.22
N THR A 32 36.04 -31.19 -18.49
CA THR A 32 35.99 -30.56 -19.82
C THR A 32 36.61 -29.17 -19.74
N CYS A 33 37.53 -28.82 -20.65
CA CYS A 33 38.14 -27.48 -20.65
C CYS A 33 37.20 -26.45 -21.28
N LEU A 34 37.27 -25.19 -20.84
CA LEU A 34 36.33 -24.13 -21.20
C LEU A 34 36.25 -23.92 -22.72
N LEU A 35 37.39 -24.03 -23.41
CA LEU A 35 37.47 -23.91 -24.87
C LEU A 35 36.72 -25.02 -25.61
N CYS A 36 36.74 -26.24 -25.10
CA CYS A 36 35.98 -27.35 -25.67
C CYS A 36 34.49 -27.21 -25.39
N THR A 37 34.10 -26.72 -24.20
CA THR A 37 32.71 -26.43 -23.84
C THR A 37 32.11 -25.34 -24.75
N MET A 38 32.79 -24.21 -24.91
CA MET A 38 32.31 -23.11 -25.77
C MET A 38 32.23 -23.50 -27.26
N SER A 39 33.09 -24.42 -27.70
CA SER A 39 33.16 -24.84 -29.10
C SER A 39 32.37 -26.12 -29.38
N ASN A 40 31.65 -26.65 -28.38
CA ASN A 40 30.91 -27.91 -28.44
C ASN A 40 31.74 -29.10 -28.97
N ARG A 41 32.96 -29.28 -28.43
CA ARG A 41 33.89 -30.37 -28.79
C ARG A 41 34.06 -31.32 -27.63
N GLU A 42 34.20 -32.61 -27.91
CA GLU A 42 34.53 -33.61 -26.88
C GLU A 42 35.91 -33.35 -26.27
N CYS A 43 36.01 -33.28 -24.95
CA CYS A 43 37.26 -33.01 -24.25
C CYS A 43 37.71 -34.24 -23.46
N SER A 44 38.95 -34.68 -23.67
CA SER A 44 39.53 -35.79 -22.91
C SER A 44 40.98 -35.50 -22.50
N PHE A 45 41.36 -35.97 -21.31
CA PHE A 45 42.72 -35.86 -20.77
C PHE A 45 43.32 -37.26 -20.61
N ALA A 46 44.64 -37.40 -20.83
CA ALA A 46 45.32 -38.66 -20.57
C ALA A 46 45.36 -38.95 -19.05
N SER A 47 44.97 -40.15 -18.65
CA SER A 47 44.99 -40.65 -17.27
C SER A 47 46.40 -41.06 -16.84
N ASP A 48 46.82 -40.71 -15.62
CA ASP A 48 48.04 -41.25 -14.99
C ASP A 48 47.78 -42.69 -14.45
N PRO A 49 48.78 -43.59 -14.37
CA PRO A 49 48.58 -44.98 -13.95
C PRO A 49 48.49 -45.13 -12.41
N GLN A 50 47.55 -45.97 -11.93
CA GLN A 50 47.41 -46.32 -10.51
C GLN A 50 48.34 -47.46 -10.05
N PRO A 51 48.67 -47.52 -8.73
CA PRO A 51 49.04 -48.76 -8.03
C PRO A 51 47.95 -49.24 -7.03
N PRO A 52 48.03 -50.49 -6.52
CA PRO A 52 46.86 -51.37 -6.34
C PRO A 52 46.32 -51.56 -4.90
N GLU A 53 45.03 -51.93 -4.87
CA GLU A 53 44.21 -52.75 -3.95
C GLU A 53 44.55 -52.90 -2.45
N GLY A 54 43.51 -52.72 -1.61
CA GLY A 54 43.46 -53.35 -0.28
C GLY A 54 42.40 -52.85 0.70
N THR A 55 41.37 -53.67 0.89
CA THR A 55 40.54 -53.88 2.10
C THR A 55 39.43 -52.88 2.54
N ASN A 56 38.23 -53.46 2.63
CA ASN A 56 36.98 -53.04 3.27
C ASN A 56 37.11 -52.30 4.62
N SER A 57 36.24 -51.32 4.87
CA SER A 57 35.27 -51.32 5.97
C SER A 57 34.37 -50.08 5.94
N SER A 58 33.32 -50.18 6.75
CA SER A 58 32.02 -49.52 6.76
C SER A 58 31.94 -48.05 7.21
N THR A 59 30.72 -47.52 7.02
CA THR A 59 29.96 -46.53 7.80
C THR A 59 30.07 -45.02 7.51
N SER A 60 28.87 -44.48 7.21
CA SER A 60 28.26 -43.20 7.61
C SER A 60 28.79 -41.86 7.07
N ASP A 61 27.91 -41.25 6.27
CA ASP A 61 27.33 -39.91 6.44
C ASP A 61 28.20 -38.67 6.18
N SER A 62 27.86 -37.93 5.11
CA SER A 62 27.63 -36.46 5.13
C SER A 62 27.47 -35.90 3.72
N SER A 63 26.47 -35.03 3.60
CA SER A 63 25.95 -34.24 2.47
C SER A 63 26.90 -33.10 1.97
N PRO A 64 26.44 -32.13 1.14
CA PRO A 64 26.41 -32.10 -0.33
C PRO A 64 27.18 -30.87 -0.91
N ARG A 65 27.12 -30.63 -2.23
CA ARG A 65 27.17 -29.31 -2.97
C ARG A 65 27.73 -29.50 -4.39
N ASP A 66 27.34 -28.78 -5.44
CA ASP A 66 26.22 -27.89 -5.79
C ASP A 66 26.48 -27.55 -7.28
N GLU A 67 25.50 -27.73 -8.18
CA GLU A 67 25.59 -27.31 -9.60
C GLU A 67 24.71 -26.06 -9.84
N SER A 68 25.20 -25.12 -10.67
CA SER A 68 24.71 -23.74 -10.81
C SER A 68 23.37 -23.58 -11.55
N LEU A 69 22.44 -22.78 -10.98
CA LEU A 69 21.02 -22.66 -11.32
C LEU A 69 20.53 -21.36 -12.04
N PHE A 70 21.40 -20.46 -12.54
CA PHE A 70 20.99 -19.06 -12.78
C PHE A 70 21.32 -18.46 -14.17
N SER A 71 20.50 -18.76 -15.19
CA SER A 71 20.38 -17.95 -16.42
C SER A 71 18.94 -18.02 -16.96
N LEU A 72 18.28 -16.87 -17.11
CA LEU A 72 16.99 -16.74 -17.81
C LEU A 72 17.28 -16.62 -19.31
N ASP A 73 17.13 -17.70 -20.07
CA ASP A 73 17.38 -17.71 -21.52
C ASP A 73 16.38 -16.81 -22.27
N THR A 74 16.91 -15.85 -23.03
CA THR A 74 16.17 -14.85 -23.82
C THR A 74 15.57 -15.40 -25.13
N ASN A 75 14.82 -16.50 -25.07
CA ASN A 75 14.06 -17.04 -26.21
C ASN A 75 12.55 -16.75 -26.14
N LEU A 76 12.18 -15.55 -25.69
CA LEU A 76 10.82 -15.01 -25.83
C LEU A 76 10.64 -14.54 -27.28
N ARG A 77 10.04 -15.38 -28.14
CA ARG A 77 9.65 -14.97 -29.50
C ARG A 77 8.48 -14.00 -29.41
N SER A 78 8.69 -12.77 -29.89
CA SER A 78 7.63 -11.78 -30.08
C SER A 78 6.59 -12.30 -31.08
N THR A 79 5.32 -12.29 -30.70
CA THR A 79 4.21 -12.48 -31.63
C THR A 79 3.77 -11.12 -32.19
N SER A 80 4.04 -10.96 -33.49
CA SER A 80 3.45 -9.99 -34.43
C SER A 80 3.51 -8.49 -34.10
N ALA A 81 4.58 -7.83 -34.56
CA ALA A 81 4.52 -6.45 -35.05
C ALA A 81 5.18 -6.39 -36.43
N THR A 82 4.40 -5.98 -37.43
CA THR A 82 4.84 -5.73 -38.80
C THR A 82 5.89 -4.63 -38.83
N SER A 83 6.95 -4.86 -39.61
CA SER A 83 8.12 -4.00 -39.77
C SER A 83 7.79 -2.55 -40.12
N LEU A 84 8.23 -1.61 -39.28
CA LEU A 84 8.56 -0.24 -39.68
C LEU A 84 9.96 0.09 -39.18
N SER A 85 10.77 0.56 -40.11
CA SER A 85 12.22 0.72 -40.10
C SER A 85 12.75 1.82 -39.18
N ASP A 86 13.93 1.54 -38.62
CA ASP A 86 15.01 2.43 -38.20
C ASP A 86 14.78 3.95 -38.39
N SER A 87 14.64 4.65 -37.27
CA SER A 87 15.36 5.90 -36.99
C SER A 87 15.09 6.34 -35.54
N HIS A 88 16.14 6.86 -34.89
CA HIS A 88 16.22 7.32 -33.50
C HIS A 88 16.70 6.29 -32.46
N GLU A 89 17.86 5.68 -32.72
CA GLU A 89 18.85 5.49 -31.65
C GLU A 89 19.39 6.86 -31.22
N SER A 90 18.70 7.53 -30.31
CA SER A 90 19.29 8.63 -29.54
C SER A 90 18.62 8.70 -28.16
N SER A 91 19.38 8.33 -27.13
CA SER A 91 19.10 8.63 -25.72
C SER A 91 17.77 8.07 -25.18
N PHE A 92 17.73 6.76 -24.88
CA PHE A 92 16.79 6.27 -23.85
C PHE A 92 17.40 6.60 -22.48
N ASP A 93 17.38 7.89 -22.15
CA ASP A 93 17.72 8.35 -20.83
C ASP A 93 16.61 8.00 -19.83
N SER A 94 17.07 7.66 -18.64
CA SER A 94 16.48 7.39 -17.33
C SER A 94 15.20 8.14 -16.86
N VAL A 95 14.32 8.66 -17.72
CA VAL A 95 13.23 9.56 -17.31
C VAL A 95 11.87 8.86 -17.24
N VAL A 96 11.34 8.73 -16.02
CA VAL A 96 9.91 8.47 -15.76
C VAL A 96 9.10 9.59 -16.44
N ASN A 97 8.10 9.23 -17.25
CA ASN A 97 7.30 10.17 -18.03
C ASN A 97 5.82 10.09 -17.60
N MET A 98 4.95 10.91 -18.19
CA MET A 98 3.52 10.92 -17.83
C MET A 98 2.81 9.60 -18.14
N GLU A 99 3.25 8.85 -19.16
CA GLU A 99 2.72 7.51 -19.45
C GLU A 99 3.08 6.54 -18.32
N HIS A 100 4.34 6.54 -17.86
CA HIS A 100 4.74 5.75 -16.69
C HIS A 100 3.98 6.16 -15.42
N MET A 101 3.63 7.43 -15.25
CA MET A 101 2.79 7.89 -14.13
C MET A 101 1.35 7.38 -14.25
N GLU A 102 0.76 7.38 -15.44
CA GLU A 102 -0.55 6.77 -15.71
C GLU A 102 -0.54 5.27 -15.35
N LEU A 103 0.48 4.54 -15.80
CA LEU A 103 0.65 3.12 -15.46
C LEU A 103 0.82 2.90 -13.96
N PHE A 104 1.59 3.76 -13.28
CA PHE A 104 1.82 3.68 -11.84
C PHE A 104 0.54 3.97 -11.05
N ILE A 105 -0.19 5.03 -11.40
CA ILE A 105 -1.48 5.39 -10.79
C ILE A 105 -2.48 4.25 -10.97
N HIS A 106 -2.57 3.68 -12.18
CA HIS A 106 -3.40 2.51 -12.43
C HIS A 106 -3.00 1.34 -11.54
N GLY A 107 -1.70 1.07 -11.44
CA GLY A 107 -1.16 -0.02 -10.62
C GLY A 107 -1.52 0.08 -9.14
N ILE A 108 -1.53 1.30 -8.57
CA ILE A 108 -1.83 1.52 -7.14
C ILE A 108 -3.31 1.68 -6.84
N THR A 109 -4.13 2.07 -7.82
CA THR A 109 -5.58 2.24 -7.66
C THR A 109 -6.37 0.97 -8.00
N SER A 110 -5.81 0.09 -8.83
CA SER A 110 -6.43 -1.17 -9.23
C SER A 110 -6.24 -2.28 -8.18
N LYS A 111 -7.21 -2.41 -7.27
CA LYS A 111 -7.19 -3.35 -6.14
C LYS A 111 -6.98 -4.83 -6.51
N ASP A 112 -7.34 -5.21 -7.73
CA ASP A 112 -7.24 -6.60 -8.21
C ASP A 112 -5.89 -6.92 -8.88
N LEU A 113 -5.06 -5.92 -9.18
CA LEU A 113 -3.87 -6.11 -10.04
C LEU A 113 -2.78 -6.92 -9.36
N PHE A 114 -2.50 -6.63 -8.08
CA PHE A 114 -1.47 -7.34 -7.30
C PHE A 114 -2.08 -8.23 -6.20
N SER A 115 -3.38 -8.49 -6.27
CA SER A 115 -4.05 -9.35 -5.31
C SER A 115 -3.64 -10.81 -5.51
N LEU A 116 -3.09 -11.43 -4.46
CA LEU A 116 -2.87 -12.88 -4.39
C LEU A 116 -4.14 -13.63 -3.96
N GLY A 117 -5.29 -12.98 -3.90
CA GLY A 117 -6.56 -13.61 -3.52
C GLY A 117 -7.14 -13.22 -2.16
N ASP A 118 -6.60 -12.21 -1.50
CA ASP A 118 -7.05 -11.86 -0.16
C ASP A 118 -8.33 -11.01 -0.15
N LYS A 119 -8.98 -10.93 1.01
CA LYS A 119 -9.99 -9.89 1.27
C LYS A 119 -9.40 -8.52 0.93
N VAL A 120 -10.23 -7.63 0.39
CA VAL A 120 -9.86 -6.24 0.01
C VAL A 120 -9.08 -5.50 1.11
N GLU A 121 -9.31 -5.85 2.38
CA GLU A 121 -8.63 -5.29 3.55
C GLU A 121 -7.13 -5.64 3.65
N HIS A 122 -6.68 -6.82 3.18
CA HIS A 122 -5.27 -7.22 3.18
C HIS A 122 -4.55 -6.87 1.86
N SER A 123 -5.31 -6.52 0.81
CA SER A 123 -4.75 -6.11 -0.48
C SER A 123 -3.90 -4.83 -0.37
N GLN A 124 -4.25 -3.93 0.56
CA GLN A 124 -3.52 -2.68 0.77
C GLN A 124 -2.14 -2.92 1.40
N GLU A 125 -2.02 -3.83 2.38
CA GLU A 125 -0.74 -4.15 3.03
C GLU A 125 0.25 -4.77 2.02
N MET A 126 -0.24 -5.63 1.12
CA MET A 126 0.57 -6.22 0.05
C MET A 126 1.00 -5.18 -1.00
N LEU A 127 0.12 -4.25 -1.36
CA LEU A 127 0.45 -3.13 -2.24
C LEU A 127 1.53 -2.23 -1.63
N ASP A 128 1.45 -1.95 -0.33
CA ASP A 128 2.44 -1.13 0.37
C ASP A 128 3.84 -1.77 0.35
N ILE A 129 3.92 -3.10 0.53
CA ILE A 129 5.17 -3.86 0.38
C ILE A 129 5.70 -3.74 -1.07
N TRP A 130 4.84 -3.90 -2.07
CA TRP A 130 5.22 -3.81 -3.49
C TRP A 130 5.76 -2.42 -3.83
N LEU A 131 5.12 -1.37 -3.33
CA LEU A 131 5.53 0.01 -3.58
C LEU A 131 6.86 0.33 -2.91
N LYS A 132 6.99 -0.03 -1.62
CA LYS A 132 8.22 0.18 -0.84
C LYS A 132 9.43 -0.48 -1.49
N GLU A 133 9.27 -1.70 -2.01
CA GLU A 133 10.36 -2.43 -2.65
C GLU A 133 10.59 -1.99 -4.10
N SER A 134 9.55 -1.56 -4.82
CA SER A 134 9.68 -1.03 -6.20
C SER A 134 10.59 0.20 -6.25
N VAL A 135 10.54 1.06 -5.23
CA VAL A 135 11.43 2.24 -5.13
C VAL A 135 12.91 1.84 -4.95
N LYS A 136 13.19 0.66 -4.39
CA LYS A 136 14.55 0.16 -4.14
C LYS A 136 15.12 -0.65 -5.31
N ALA A 137 14.25 -1.25 -6.12
CA ALA A 137 14.62 -2.19 -7.17
C ALA A 137 14.06 -1.77 -8.54
N PRO A 138 14.87 -1.14 -9.41
CA PRO A 138 14.41 -0.66 -10.71
C PRO A 138 13.78 -1.75 -11.60
N TYR A 139 14.27 -2.98 -11.56
CA TYR A 139 13.69 -4.10 -12.30
C TYR A 139 12.26 -4.43 -11.85
N LEU A 140 11.98 -4.32 -10.54
CA LEU A 140 10.66 -4.57 -9.98
C LEU A 140 9.68 -3.46 -10.41
N LEU A 141 10.09 -2.19 -10.31
CA LEU A 141 9.27 -1.07 -10.76
C LEU A 141 8.88 -1.21 -12.24
N HIS A 142 9.83 -1.51 -13.13
CA HIS A 142 9.51 -1.68 -14.55
C HIS A 142 8.56 -2.87 -14.79
N GLN A 143 8.68 -3.94 -14.01
CA GLN A 143 7.76 -5.09 -14.10
C GLN A 143 6.34 -4.74 -13.63
N VAL A 144 6.22 -3.96 -12.56
CA VAL A 144 4.94 -3.44 -12.05
C VAL A 144 4.27 -2.55 -13.10
N LEU A 145 5.02 -1.64 -13.73
CA LEU A 145 4.51 -0.80 -14.81
C LEU A 145 4.11 -1.63 -16.03
N ALA A 146 4.93 -2.62 -16.42
CA ALA A 146 4.62 -3.52 -17.53
C ALA A 146 3.31 -4.26 -17.31
N PHE A 147 3.09 -4.77 -16.10
CA PHE A 147 1.87 -5.49 -15.75
C PHE A 147 0.64 -4.56 -15.68
N SER A 148 0.84 -3.32 -15.26
CA SER A 148 -0.20 -2.28 -15.25
C SER A 148 -0.61 -1.89 -16.68
N ALA A 149 0.36 -1.72 -17.59
CA ALA A 149 0.09 -1.45 -19.00
C ALA A 149 -0.71 -2.59 -19.64
N ARG A 150 -0.31 -3.84 -19.36
CA ARG A 150 -1.04 -5.02 -19.82
C ARG A 150 -2.51 -5.01 -19.35
N HIS A 151 -2.77 -4.63 -18.11
CA HIS A 151 -4.13 -4.53 -17.60
C HIS A 151 -4.93 -3.41 -18.28
N LEU A 152 -4.32 -2.23 -18.48
CA LEU A 152 -4.96 -1.13 -19.20
C LEU A 152 -5.30 -1.49 -20.64
N ALA A 153 -4.51 -2.36 -21.29
CA ALA A 153 -4.82 -2.83 -22.64
C ALA A 153 -6.15 -3.58 -22.75
N VAL A 154 -6.62 -4.16 -21.64
CA VAL A 154 -7.90 -4.87 -21.54
C VAL A 154 -9.03 -3.89 -21.23
N ILE A 155 -8.76 -2.91 -20.37
CA ILE A 155 -9.73 -1.89 -19.94
C ILE A 155 -10.00 -0.85 -21.03
N HIS A 156 -8.99 -0.53 -21.86
CA HIS A 156 -9.07 0.46 -22.94
C HIS A 156 -8.81 -0.21 -24.31
N PRO A 157 -9.80 -0.91 -24.89
CA PRO A 157 -9.66 -1.60 -26.17
C PRO A 157 -9.20 -0.69 -27.31
N ASP A 158 -9.58 0.58 -27.27
CA ASP A 158 -9.23 1.64 -28.23
C ASP A 158 -7.73 1.97 -28.23
N ARG A 159 -7.06 1.83 -27.08
CA ARG A 159 -5.60 2.04 -26.92
C ARG A 159 -4.83 0.75 -26.68
N SER A 160 -5.48 -0.41 -26.80
CA SER A 160 -4.94 -1.72 -26.43
C SER A 160 -3.57 -2.01 -27.05
N ILE A 161 -3.41 -1.77 -28.36
CA ILE A 161 -2.14 -2.00 -29.09
C ILE A 161 -1.00 -1.18 -28.48
N SER A 162 -1.27 0.07 -28.11
CA SER A 162 -0.26 0.95 -27.53
C SER A 162 0.16 0.48 -26.14
N TYR A 163 -0.79 0.09 -25.29
CA TYR A 163 -0.48 -0.41 -23.96
C TYR A 163 0.21 -1.79 -23.99
N LEU A 164 -0.14 -2.67 -24.93
CA LEU A 164 0.58 -3.94 -25.12
C LEU A 164 2.03 -3.72 -25.56
N ASP A 165 2.28 -2.77 -26.47
CA ASP A 165 3.65 -2.39 -26.85
C ASP A 165 4.45 -1.84 -25.65
N GLN A 166 3.82 -1.00 -24.82
CA GLN A 166 4.43 -0.52 -23.57
C GLN A 166 4.71 -1.67 -22.59
N ALA A 167 3.78 -2.60 -22.42
CA ALA A 167 3.93 -3.76 -21.55
C ALA A 167 5.16 -4.60 -21.95
N VAL A 168 5.33 -4.87 -23.25
CA VAL A 168 6.49 -5.63 -23.78
C VAL A 168 7.80 -4.87 -23.57
N LYS A 169 7.84 -3.57 -23.88
CA LYS A 169 9.05 -2.73 -23.70
C LYS A 169 9.49 -2.70 -22.24
N LEU A 170 8.54 -2.46 -21.33
CA LEU A 170 8.78 -2.37 -19.89
C LEU A 170 9.19 -3.71 -19.29
N GLN A 171 8.53 -4.82 -19.67
CA GLN A 171 8.89 -6.17 -19.24
C GLN A 171 10.30 -6.54 -19.72
N THR A 172 10.63 -6.26 -20.99
CA THR A 172 11.96 -6.51 -21.56
C THR A 172 13.04 -5.74 -20.78
N ARG A 173 12.76 -4.48 -20.45
CA ARG A 173 13.64 -3.65 -19.63
C ARG A 173 13.80 -4.20 -18.21
N ALA A 174 12.69 -4.62 -17.58
CA ALA A 174 12.68 -5.22 -16.25
C ALA A 174 13.57 -6.46 -16.18
N VAL A 175 13.42 -7.40 -17.12
CA VAL A 175 14.23 -8.62 -17.22
C VAL A 175 15.70 -8.29 -17.49
N SER A 176 15.99 -7.32 -18.37
CA SER A 176 17.37 -6.87 -18.64
C SER A 176 18.05 -6.31 -17.39
N LEU A 177 17.35 -5.46 -16.64
CA LEU A 177 17.86 -4.89 -15.38
C LEU A 177 18.06 -5.97 -14.31
N PHE A 178 17.13 -6.91 -14.19
CA PHE A 178 17.24 -8.04 -13.28
C PHE A 178 18.49 -8.88 -13.58
N ASN A 179 18.69 -9.25 -14.85
CA ASN A 179 19.85 -10.04 -15.31
C ASN A 179 21.20 -9.31 -15.11
N SER A 180 21.19 -7.97 -15.04
CA SER A 180 22.38 -7.17 -14.78
C SER A 180 22.74 -7.01 -13.29
N THR A 181 21.84 -7.43 -12.38
CA THR A 181 21.99 -7.27 -10.93
C THR A 181 22.81 -8.42 -10.31
N LYS A 182 23.45 -8.16 -9.16
CA LYS A 182 24.33 -9.11 -8.43
C LYS A 182 23.56 -10.40 -8.11
N ARG A 183 24.20 -11.56 -8.34
CA ARG A 183 23.56 -12.90 -8.38
C ARG A 183 23.34 -13.57 -7.02
N GLU A 184 23.96 -13.06 -5.95
CA GLU A 184 23.82 -13.63 -4.61
C GLU A 184 22.55 -13.08 -3.94
N VAL A 185 21.68 -13.99 -3.49
CA VAL A 185 20.48 -13.63 -2.72
C VAL A 185 20.88 -13.46 -1.25
N ASP A 186 20.63 -12.29 -0.70
CA ASP A 186 20.87 -11.94 0.69
C ASP A 186 19.66 -11.21 1.30
N SER A 187 19.75 -10.82 2.57
CA SER A 187 18.65 -10.15 3.29
C SER A 187 18.28 -8.78 2.71
N SER A 188 19.12 -8.17 1.87
CA SER A 188 18.88 -6.85 1.29
C SER A 188 18.14 -6.90 -0.05
N ASN A 189 18.15 -8.05 -0.74
CA ASN A 189 17.56 -8.19 -2.08
C ASN A 189 16.57 -9.37 -2.23
N CYS A 190 16.46 -10.26 -1.24
CA CYS A 190 15.59 -11.43 -1.33
C CYS A 190 14.11 -11.07 -1.57
N LEU A 191 13.63 -10.02 -0.91
CA LEU A 191 12.26 -9.56 -1.02
C LEU A 191 11.95 -9.02 -2.44
N PRO A 192 12.65 -7.99 -2.97
CA PRO A 192 12.34 -7.47 -4.31
C PRO A 192 12.56 -8.50 -5.43
N ILE A 193 13.49 -9.45 -5.28
CA ILE A 193 13.66 -10.57 -6.22
C ILE A 193 12.40 -11.45 -6.25
N LEU A 194 11.84 -11.78 -5.08
CA LEU A 194 10.61 -12.55 -4.98
C LEU A 194 9.42 -11.81 -5.61
N LEU A 195 9.23 -10.53 -5.29
CA LEU A 195 8.10 -9.74 -5.82
C LEU A 195 8.17 -9.62 -7.34
N PHE A 196 9.38 -9.39 -7.87
CA PHE A 196 9.61 -9.32 -9.31
C PHE A 196 9.25 -10.65 -9.97
N SER A 197 9.70 -11.75 -9.38
CA SER A 197 9.47 -13.11 -9.89
C SER A 197 7.99 -13.47 -9.95
N VAL A 198 7.25 -13.21 -8.87
CA VAL A 198 5.80 -13.45 -8.79
C VAL A 198 5.05 -12.57 -9.79
N THR A 199 5.39 -11.29 -9.88
CA THR A 199 4.75 -10.35 -10.80
C THR A 199 5.02 -10.70 -12.26
N LEU A 200 6.24 -11.13 -12.59
CA LEU A 200 6.58 -11.64 -13.92
C LEU A 200 5.81 -12.91 -14.26
N GLY A 201 5.72 -13.86 -13.32
CA GLY A 201 4.97 -15.08 -13.51
C GLY A 201 3.48 -14.86 -13.78
N HIS A 202 2.87 -13.92 -13.06
CA HIS A 202 1.48 -13.51 -13.32
C HIS A 202 1.30 -12.84 -14.68
N HIS A 203 2.22 -11.96 -15.06
CA HIS A 203 2.20 -11.32 -16.37
C HIS A 203 2.20 -12.37 -17.49
N LEU A 204 3.15 -13.31 -17.44
CA LEU A 204 3.28 -14.36 -18.46
C LEU A 204 2.06 -15.28 -18.51
N LEU A 205 1.50 -15.64 -17.35
CA LEU A 205 0.30 -16.47 -17.29
C LEU A 205 -0.90 -15.73 -17.87
N ALA A 206 -1.07 -14.45 -17.54
CA ALA A 206 -2.12 -13.63 -18.11
C ALA A 206 -1.99 -13.54 -19.64
N ASP A 207 -0.78 -13.39 -20.18
CA ASP A 207 -0.51 -13.42 -21.63
C ASP A 207 -0.86 -14.77 -22.26
N ALA A 208 -0.42 -15.87 -21.66
CA ALA A 208 -0.72 -17.21 -22.15
C ALA A 208 -2.23 -17.47 -22.20
N LEU A 209 -2.97 -17.00 -21.19
CA LEU A 209 -4.42 -17.16 -21.14
C LEU A 209 -5.13 -16.22 -22.14
N ALA A 210 -4.65 -14.99 -22.33
CA ALA A 210 -5.31 -13.99 -23.17
C ALA A 210 -5.09 -14.25 -24.67
N THR A 211 -3.98 -14.89 -25.02
CA THR A 211 -3.62 -15.12 -26.42
C THR A 211 -4.41 -16.31 -27.00
N ARG A 212 -5.41 -16.01 -27.84
CA ARG A 212 -6.01 -17.01 -28.73
C ARG A 212 -5.18 -17.08 -30.02
N THR A 213 -4.10 -17.83 -29.99
CA THR A 213 -3.21 -17.97 -31.16
C THR A 213 -3.92 -18.70 -32.30
N SER A 214 -3.55 -18.40 -33.56
CA SER A 214 -4.15 -19.00 -34.76
C SER A 214 -3.90 -20.51 -34.90
N ASP A 215 -2.92 -21.05 -34.17
CA ASP A 215 -2.58 -22.47 -34.05
C ASP A 215 -3.32 -23.20 -32.91
N GLY A 216 -4.25 -22.53 -32.21
CA GLY A 216 -5.18 -23.13 -31.27
C GLY A 216 -4.52 -23.70 -30.00
N LEU A 217 -4.90 -24.92 -29.60
CA LEU A 217 -4.42 -25.56 -28.37
C LEU A 217 -2.89 -25.74 -28.34
N ASP A 218 -2.26 -25.92 -29.50
CA ASP A 218 -0.82 -26.16 -29.63
C ASP A 218 0.00 -24.93 -29.26
N GLY A 219 -0.44 -23.76 -29.72
CA GLY A 219 0.17 -22.48 -29.35
C GLY A 219 -0.02 -22.22 -27.88
N PHE A 220 -1.24 -22.39 -27.35
CA PHE A 220 -1.52 -22.23 -25.93
C PHE A 220 -0.62 -23.11 -25.05
N LEU A 221 -0.54 -24.41 -25.33
CA LEU A 221 0.26 -25.35 -24.54
C LEU A 221 1.75 -24.97 -24.55
N THR A 222 2.26 -24.50 -25.69
CA THR A 222 3.65 -24.04 -25.80
C THR A 222 3.92 -22.87 -24.87
N HIS A 223 3.07 -21.84 -24.88
CA HIS A 223 3.23 -20.66 -24.02
C HIS A 223 2.98 -20.99 -22.54
N TYR A 224 1.99 -21.84 -22.26
CA TYR A 224 1.67 -22.28 -20.90
C TYR A 224 2.81 -23.09 -20.27
N VAL A 225 3.37 -24.07 -20.99
CA VAL A 225 4.51 -24.86 -20.49
C VAL A 225 5.72 -23.96 -20.22
N GLN A 226 6.02 -23.01 -21.11
CA GLN A 226 7.10 -22.03 -20.91
C GLN A 226 6.87 -21.18 -19.65
N CYS A 227 5.64 -20.72 -19.42
CA CYS A 227 5.26 -19.97 -18.22
C CYS A 227 5.47 -20.79 -16.93
N VAL A 228 5.02 -22.05 -16.92
CA VAL A 228 5.18 -22.95 -15.77
C VAL A 228 6.66 -23.27 -15.49
N GLU A 229 7.45 -23.53 -16.53
CA GLU A 229 8.89 -23.77 -16.39
C GLU A 229 9.64 -22.56 -15.82
N MET A 230 9.25 -21.36 -16.26
CA MET A 230 9.76 -20.09 -15.75
C MET A 230 9.42 -19.90 -14.26
N ASN A 231 8.14 -20.02 -13.90
CA ASN A 231 7.66 -19.85 -12.53
C ASN A 231 8.31 -20.85 -11.56
N ARG A 232 8.56 -22.08 -12.01
CA ARG A 232 9.24 -23.10 -11.22
C ARG A 232 10.73 -22.79 -10.99
N GLY A 233 11.43 -22.26 -12.00
CA GLY A 233 12.81 -21.80 -11.85
C GLY A 233 12.93 -20.75 -10.74
N LEU A 234 11.99 -19.81 -10.72
CA LEU A 234 11.87 -18.74 -9.73
C LEU A 234 11.43 -19.24 -8.34
N TYR A 235 10.56 -20.25 -8.28
CA TYR A 235 10.17 -20.90 -7.02
C TYR A 235 11.37 -21.56 -6.32
N ARG A 236 12.27 -22.22 -7.05
CA ARG A 236 13.49 -22.81 -6.47
C ARG A 236 14.40 -21.75 -5.83
N LEU A 237 14.46 -20.56 -6.40
CA LEU A 237 15.19 -19.42 -5.83
C LEU A 237 14.58 -19.00 -4.50
N THR A 238 13.26 -18.90 -4.47
CA THR A 238 12.48 -18.55 -3.28
C THR A 238 12.68 -19.55 -2.15
N VAL A 239 12.67 -20.85 -2.47
CA VAL A 239 12.92 -21.93 -1.49
C VAL A 239 14.34 -21.85 -0.92
N SER A 240 15.35 -21.53 -1.76
CA SER A 240 16.74 -21.39 -1.29
C SER A 240 16.93 -20.18 -0.35
N ALA A 241 16.16 -19.12 -0.54
CA ALA A 241 16.18 -17.90 0.26
C ALA A 241 15.15 -17.91 1.42
N TRP A 242 14.43 -19.02 1.61
CA TRP A 242 13.33 -19.14 2.56
C TRP A 242 13.67 -18.67 3.99
N PRO A 243 14.83 -19.02 4.57
CA PRO A 243 15.19 -18.56 5.91
C PRO A 243 15.35 -17.03 6.02
N LEU A 244 15.73 -16.36 4.93
CA LEU A 244 15.84 -14.91 4.88
C LEU A 244 14.45 -14.27 4.75
N LEU A 245 13.59 -14.86 3.92
CA LEU A 245 12.24 -14.37 3.65
C LEU A 245 11.32 -14.45 4.88
N LEU A 246 11.49 -15.44 5.77
CA LEU A 246 10.76 -15.53 7.05
C LEU A 246 11.07 -14.38 8.01
N ASN A 247 12.12 -13.60 7.78
CA ASN A 247 12.45 -12.40 8.57
C ASN A 247 11.96 -11.11 7.91
N THR A 248 11.09 -11.21 6.89
CA THR A 248 10.54 -10.06 6.15
C THR A 248 9.05 -9.86 6.43
N GLU A 249 8.50 -8.76 5.92
CA GLU A 249 7.07 -8.44 6.00
C GLU A 249 6.16 -9.48 5.31
N LEU A 250 6.72 -10.40 4.50
CA LEU A 250 5.99 -11.49 3.84
C LEU A 250 5.88 -12.80 4.65
N GLU A 251 6.46 -12.88 5.85
CA GLU A 251 6.40 -14.09 6.69
C GLU A 251 4.97 -14.67 6.83
N PRO A 252 3.92 -13.87 7.09
CA PRO A 252 2.57 -14.42 7.30
C PRO A 252 1.99 -15.08 6.03
N VAL A 253 2.32 -14.53 4.86
CA VAL A 253 1.88 -15.04 3.56
C VAL A 253 2.62 -16.33 3.24
N LEU A 254 3.93 -16.34 3.44
CA LEU A 254 4.80 -17.50 3.15
C LEU A 254 4.50 -18.68 4.09
N SER A 255 4.33 -18.43 5.39
CA SER A 255 4.01 -19.47 6.37
C SER A 255 2.62 -20.06 6.17
N TRP A 256 1.67 -19.28 5.62
CA TRP A 256 0.38 -19.78 5.20
C TRP A 256 0.52 -20.74 4.00
N SER A 257 1.24 -20.35 2.94
CA SER A 257 1.42 -21.17 1.74
C SER A 257 2.05 -22.53 2.05
N SER A 258 3.05 -22.57 2.93
CA SER A 258 3.67 -23.83 3.36
C SER A 258 2.71 -24.73 4.12
N ARG A 259 1.91 -24.17 5.04
CA ARG A 259 0.91 -24.93 5.80
C ARG A 259 -0.14 -25.53 4.87
N GLN A 260 -0.60 -24.78 3.87
CA GLN A 260 -1.63 -25.24 2.96
C GLN A 260 -1.12 -26.35 2.03
N SER A 261 0.10 -26.25 1.49
CA SER A 261 0.70 -27.33 0.68
C SER A 261 0.97 -28.62 1.45
N SER A 262 0.96 -28.57 2.79
CA SER A 262 1.19 -29.73 3.66
C SER A 262 -0.09 -30.39 4.19
N LYS A 263 -1.28 -29.85 3.86
CA LYS A 263 -2.55 -30.45 4.28
C LYS A 263 -2.86 -31.69 3.43
N ASP A 264 -3.50 -32.67 4.05
CA ASP A 264 -4.12 -33.77 3.33
C ASP A 264 -5.40 -33.26 2.63
N PRO A 265 -5.64 -33.63 1.35
CA PRO A 265 -6.88 -33.29 0.67
C PRO A 265 -8.09 -33.94 1.37
N ILE A 266 -9.20 -33.19 1.47
CA ILE A 266 -10.41 -33.60 2.20
C ILE A 266 -11.54 -33.96 1.24
N GLY A 267 -11.70 -33.21 0.16
CA GLY A 267 -12.78 -33.41 -0.81
C GLY A 267 -12.51 -34.54 -1.81
N ASN A 268 -13.50 -34.79 -2.66
CA ASN A 268 -13.45 -35.85 -3.68
C ASN A 268 -13.69 -35.37 -5.11
N HIS A 269 -13.54 -34.06 -5.36
CA HIS A 269 -13.75 -33.44 -6.68
C HIS A 269 -12.87 -34.03 -7.79
N CYS A 270 -11.67 -34.48 -7.45
CA CYS A 270 -10.72 -35.10 -8.37
C CYS A 270 -10.80 -36.65 -8.39
N GLU A 271 -11.69 -37.28 -7.63
CA GLU A 271 -11.85 -38.74 -7.56
C GLU A 271 -12.09 -39.40 -8.95
N PRO A 272 -12.93 -38.86 -9.85
CA PRO A 272 -13.11 -39.41 -11.19
C PRO A 272 -11.81 -39.42 -12.01
N MET A 273 -10.95 -38.43 -11.82
CA MET A 273 -9.68 -38.31 -12.52
C MET A 273 -8.63 -39.26 -11.95
N THR A 274 -8.59 -39.43 -10.62
CA THR A 274 -7.77 -40.46 -9.97
C THR A 274 -8.05 -41.84 -10.55
N GLN A 275 -9.34 -42.17 -10.75
CA GLN A 275 -9.74 -43.44 -11.34
C GLN A 275 -9.27 -43.55 -12.80
N LEU A 276 -9.43 -42.50 -13.61
CA LEU A 276 -8.96 -42.48 -15.01
C LEU A 276 -7.44 -42.65 -15.14
N ILE A 277 -6.64 -42.05 -14.24
CA ILE A 277 -5.19 -42.22 -14.21
C ILE A 277 -4.80 -43.64 -13.83
N ASN A 278 -5.47 -44.21 -12.81
CA ASN A 278 -5.25 -45.60 -12.38
C ASN A 278 -5.51 -46.59 -13.52
N ASP A 279 -6.62 -46.39 -14.23
CA ASP A 279 -7.09 -47.27 -15.31
C ASP A 279 -6.35 -47.05 -16.64
N SER A 280 -5.54 -45.99 -16.77
CA SER A 280 -4.75 -45.76 -17.99
C SER A 280 -3.69 -46.83 -18.17
N ALA A 281 -3.78 -47.57 -19.27
CA ALA A 281 -2.75 -48.51 -19.72
C ALA A 281 -1.61 -47.82 -20.49
N ALA A 282 -1.76 -46.53 -20.80
CA ALA A 282 -0.81 -45.78 -21.61
C ALA A 282 0.29 -45.12 -20.79
N LEU A 283 0.06 -44.85 -19.50
CA LEU A 283 1.02 -44.24 -18.58
C LEU A 283 1.90 -45.29 -17.89
N SER A 284 3.21 -45.01 -17.76
CA SER A 284 4.08 -45.77 -16.86
C SER A 284 3.71 -45.53 -15.40
N ASN A 285 4.19 -46.39 -14.48
CA ASN A 285 3.95 -46.18 -13.04
C ASN A 285 4.53 -44.84 -12.57
N GLU A 286 5.70 -44.44 -13.09
CA GLU A 286 6.32 -43.15 -12.78
C GLU A 286 5.49 -41.97 -13.31
N GLU A 287 4.90 -42.09 -14.50
CA GLU A 287 4.01 -41.07 -15.05
C GLU A 287 2.67 -40.98 -14.27
N LYS A 288 2.18 -42.11 -13.74
CA LYS A 288 1.01 -42.12 -12.86
C LYS A 288 1.29 -41.41 -11.54
N GLU A 289 2.44 -41.65 -10.91
CA GLU A 289 2.84 -40.94 -9.68
C GLU A 289 2.90 -39.42 -9.91
N VAL A 290 3.46 -38.98 -11.03
CA VAL A 290 3.48 -37.56 -11.44
C VAL A 290 2.05 -37.00 -11.57
N CYS A 291 1.13 -37.77 -12.13
CA CYS A 291 -0.28 -37.37 -12.25
C CYS A 291 -1.00 -37.37 -10.89
N HIS A 292 -0.68 -38.29 -9.98
CA HIS A 292 -1.25 -38.33 -8.63
C HIS A 292 -0.80 -37.15 -7.77
N GLU A 293 0.48 -36.76 -7.83
CA GLU A 293 0.98 -35.54 -7.20
C GLU A 293 0.22 -34.31 -7.72
N ALA A 294 0.02 -34.22 -9.03
CA ALA A 294 -0.79 -33.17 -9.65
C ALA A 294 -2.26 -33.23 -9.17
N ILE A 295 -2.88 -34.41 -9.07
CA ILE A 295 -4.25 -34.55 -8.56
C ILE A 295 -4.37 -34.03 -7.12
N GLN A 296 -3.39 -34.30 -6.26
CA GLN A 296 -3.41 -33.84 -4.86
C GLN A 296 -3.46 -32.31 -4.78
N TYR A 297 -2.62 -31.60 -5.53
CA TYR A 297 -2.64 -30.13 -5.54
C TYR A 297 -3.92 -29.56 -6.16
N LEU A 298 -4.53 -30.22 -7.16
CA LEU A 298 -5.84 -29.80 -7.68
C LEU A 298 -6.92 -29.97 -6.62
N GLN A 299 -6.91 -31.09 -5.91
CA GLN A 299 -7.89 -31.36 -4.86
C GLN A 299 -7.77 -30.32 -3.74
N LEU A 300 -6.55 -29.98 -3.30
CA LEU A 300 -6.32 -28.89 -2.34
C LEU A 300 -6.82 -27.53 -2.87
N GLY A 301 -6.68 -27.28 -4.17
CA GLY A 301 -7.24 -26.11 -4.83
C GLY A 301 -8.77 -26.09 -4.78
N PHE A 302 -9.43 -27.20 -5.07
CA PHE A 302 -10.88 -27.32 -4.96
C PHE A 302 -11.37 -27.22 -3.51
N ASP A 303 -10.69 -27.87 -2.56
CA ASP A 303 -11.05 -27.82 -1.14
C ASP A 303 -11.01 -26.38 -0.62
N ALA A 304 -9.95 -25.64 -0.96
CA ALA A 304 -9.83 -24.23 -0.63
C ALA A 304 -10.97 -23.37 -1.24
N MET A 305 -11.55 -23.79 -2.37
CA MET A 305 -12.66 -23.06 -2.98
C MET A 305 -13.98 -23.18 -2.22
N PHE A 306 -14.17 -24.26 -1.45
CA PHE A 306 -15.43 -24.56 -0.76
C PHE A 306 -15.39 -24.32 0.77
N GLU A 307 -14.25 -23.91 1.33
CA GLU A 307 -14.13 -23.46 2.73
C GLU A 307 -14.66 -22.01 2.95
N GLU A 308 -15.15 -21.68 4.17
CA GLU A 308 -15.63 -20.34 4.53
C GLU A 308 -14.51 -19.27 4.44
N ASP A 309 -14.88 -18.10 3.94
CA ASP A 309 -14.02 -17.08 3.31
C ASP A 309 -12.96 -16.41 4.23
N ASP A 310 -11.69 -16.78 4.07
CA ASP A 310 -10.52 -16.16 4.71
C ASP A 310 -9.49 -15.53 3.75
N GLY A 311 -9.72 -15.55 2.42
CA GLY A 311 -8.75 -15.08 1.41
C GLY A 311 -7.80 -16.14 0.85
N SER A 312 -7.92 -17.40 1.29
CA SER A 312 -7.14 -18.55 0.79
C SER A 312 -7.45 -18.97 -0.65
N ARG A 313 -8.63 -18.60 -1.15
CA ARG A 313 -9.27 -19.19 -2.35
C ARG A 313 -8.47 -19.04 -3.62
N TYR A 314 -7.89 -17.87 -3.88
CA TYR A 314 -7.19 -17.64 -5.15
C TYR A 314 -5.69 -17.95 -5.09
N ARG A 315 -5.10 -18.04 -3.89
CA ARG A 315 -3.68 -18.35 -3.69
C ARG A 315 -3.30 -19.73 -4.25
N MET A 316 -4.19 -20.72 -4.09
CA MET A 316 -3.98 -22.08 -4.61
C MET A 316 -3.96 -22.14 -6.14
N ILE A 317 -4.72 -21.27 -6.82
CA ILE A 317 -4.78 -21.22 -8.29
C ILE A 317 -3.42 -20.82 -8.86
N PHE A 318 -2.75 -19.86 -8.23
CA PHE A 318 -1.38 -19.44 -8.59
C PHE A 318 -0.33 -20.49 -8.21
N GLN A 319 -0.45 -21.06 -7.01
CA GLN A 319 0.51 -22.04 -6.47
C GLN A 319 0.65 -23.29 -7.35
N TRP A 320 -0.42 -23.70 -8.03
CA TRP A 320 -0.38 -24.77 -9.03
C TRP A 320 0.74 -24.61 -10.07
N THR A 321 0.89 -23.42 -10.64
CA THR A 321 1.91 -23.16 -11.68
C THR A 321 3.34 -23.15 -11.14
N MET A 322 3.50 -23.03 -9.82
CA MET A 322 4.80 -23.06 -9.14
C MET A 322 5.17 -24.48 -8.67
N LEU A 323 4.16 -25.29 -8.33
CA LEU A 323 4.32 -26.65 -7.80
C LEU A 323 4.25 -27.75 -8.88
N ALA A 324 3.83 -27.43 -10.10
CA ALA A 324 3.80 -28.38 -11.20
C ALA A 324 5.19 -29.02 -11.46
N SER A 325 5.24 -30.36 -11.40
CA SER A 325 6.48 -31.12 -11.51
C SER A 325 7.03 -31.15 -12.95
N PRO A 326 8.35 -31.36 -13.15
CA PRO A 326 8.92 -31.54 -14.49
C PRO A 326 8.32 -32.68 -15.30
N GLY A 327 7.87 -33.74 -14.61
CA GLY A 327 7.16 -34.82 -15.26
C GLY A 327 5.85 -34.32 -15.88
N LEU A 328 5.06 -33.54 -15.13
CA LEU A 328 3.78 -33.04 -15.60
C LEU A 328 3.95 -32.09 -16.80
N THR A 329 4.94 -31.18 -16.76
CA THR A 329 5.18 -30.26 -17.89
C THR A 329 5.62 -31.02 -19.15
N SER A 330 6.42 -32.09 -19.01
CA SER A 330 6.80 -32.96 -20.14
C SER A 330 5.60 -33.70 -20.75
N LEU A 331 4.69 -34.20 -19.91
CA LEU A 331 3.45 -34.86 -20.36
C LEU A 331 2.51 -33.87 -21.08
N LEU A 332 2.44 -32.62 -20.61
CA LEU A 332 1.69 -31.55 -21.26
C LEU A 332 2.31 -31.13 -22.60
N ALA A 333 3.64 -30.98 -22.66
CA ALA A 333 4.37 -30.63 -23.87
C ALA A 333 4.22 -31.69 -24.97
N THR A 334 4.13 -32.97 -24.57
CA THR A 334 3.88 -34.11 -25.47
C THR A 334 2.39 -34.38 -25.71
N LYS A 335 1.50 -33.54 -25.16
CA LYS A 335 0.04 -33.58 -25.36
C LYS A 335 -0.59 -34.91 -24.95
N ARG A 336 -0.11 -35.50 -23.86
CA ARG A 336 -0.66 -36.76 -23.34
C ARG A 336 -2.10 -36.54 -22.88
N PRO A 337 -3.08 -37.34 -23.34
CA PRO A 337 -4.50 -37.12 -23.04
C PRO A 337 -4.80 -36.97 -21.54
N GLU A 338 -4.16 -37.78 -20.72
CA GLU A 338 -4.29 -37.77 -19.26
C GLU A 338 -3.83 -36.44 -18.64
N ALA A 339 -2.72 -35.89 -19.13
CA ALA A 339 -2.22 -34.59 -18.69
C ALA A 339 -3.10 -33.44 -19.18
N LEU A 340 -3.71 -33.55 -20.36
CA LEU A 340 -4.69 -32.57 -20.86
C LEU A 340 -5.98 -32.56 -20.02
N ILE A 341 -6.40 -33.72 -19.49
CA ILE A 341 -7.53 -33.80 -18.55
C ILE A 341 -7.19 -33.06 -17.24
N LEU A 342 -5.98 -33.26 -16.70
CA LEU A 342 -5.49 -32.51 -15.53
C LEU A 342 -5.50 -31.00 -15.78
N LEU A 343 -5.04 -30.57 -16.97
CA LEU A 343 -5.09 -29.17 -17.37
C LEU A 343 -6.52 -28.64 -17.51
N GLY A 344 -7.47 -29.47 -17.96
CA GLY A 344 -8.89 -29.14 -18.00
C GLY A 344 -9.49 -28.90 -16.63
N TYR A 345 -9.11 -29.70 -15.63
CA TYR A 345 -9.51 -29.47 -14.23
C TYR A 345 -8.86 -28.20 -13.66
N TYR A 346 -7.59 -27.95 -13.98
CA TYR A 346 -6.96 -26.69 -13.62
C TYR A 346 -7.65 -25.48 -14.29
N ALA A 347 -8.14 -25.63 -15.53
CA ALA A 347 -8.89 -24.58 -16.21
C ALA A 347 -10.20 -24.22 -15.49
N LEU A 348 -10.82 -25.14 -14.74
CA LEU A 348 -11.96 -24.82 -13.88
C LEU A 348 -11.55 -23.89 -12.73
N LEU A 349 -10.40 -24.12 -12.12
CA LEU A 349 -9.83 -23.23 -11.09
C LEU A 349 -9.49 -21.85 -11.69
N LEU A 350 -8.84 -21.82 -12.86
CA LEU A 350 -8.56 -20.59 -13.60
C LEU A 350 -9.83 -19.80 -13.93
N HIS A 351 -10.89 -20.49 -14.38
CA HIS A 351 -12.18 -19.87 -14.70
C HIS A 351 -12.88 -19.30 -13.44
N HIS A 352 -12.74 -19.98 -12.31
CA HIS A 352 -13.22 -19.45 -11.03
C HIS A 352 -12.50 -18.16 -10.65
N GLY A 353 -11.17 -18.12 -10.84
CA GLY A 353 -10.31 -16.94 -10.64
C GLY A 353 -10.26 -15.96 -11.82
N ARG A 354 -11.19 -16.01 -12.79
CA ARG A 354 -11.05 -15.30 -14.08
C ARG A 354 -10.83 -13.78 -14.00
N SER A 355 -11.26 -13.14 -12.91
CA SER A 355 -11.02 -11.72 -12.68
C SER A 355 -9.55 -11.37 -12.43
N LEU A 356 -8.72 -12.35 -12.09
CA LEU A 356 -7.28 -12.16 -11.83
C LEU A 356 -6.45 -12.16 -13.10
N TRP A 357 -6.96 -12.78 -14.17
CA TRP A 357 -6.21 -13.00 -15.41
C TRP A 357 -6.34 -11.88 -16.42
N GLN A 358 -6.97 -10.76 -16.04
CA GLN A 358 -7.16 -9.57 -16.90
C GLN A 358 -7.76 -9.95 -18.26
N GLN A 359 -8.88 -10.69 -18.25
CA GLN A 359 -9.51 -11.21 -19.48
C GLN A 359 -10.90 -10.66 -19.77
N GLU A 360 -11.53 -9.98 -18.81
CA GLU A 360 -12.86 -9.41 -18.95
C GLU A 360 -12.83 -7.95 -18.47
N THR A 361 -13.41 -7.03 -19.24
CA THR A 361 -13.85 -5.74 -18.74
C THR A 361 -14.97 -5.99 -17.74
N ARG A 362 -14.69 -5.95 -16.44
CA ARG A 362 -15.76 -5.90 -15.44
C ARG A 362 -16.51 -4.58 -15.62
N ALA A 363 -17.73 -4.64 -16.16
CA ALA A 363 -18.77 -3.72 -15.72
C ALA A 363 -18.94 -3.98 -14.21
N PHE A 364 -18.68 -2.96 -13.40
CA PHE A 364 -18.76 -3.04 -11.93
C PHE A 364 -20.17 -3.49 -11.53
N SER A 365 -20.36 -4.78 -11.25
CA SER A 365 -21.65 -5.28 -10.77
C SER A 365 -21.88 -4.81 -9.33
N ALA A 366 -23.11 -4.37 -9.09
CA ALA A 366 -23.60 -3.77 -7.86
C ALA A 366 -23.11 -4.51 -6.60
N ARG A 367 -22.44 -3.77 -5.72
CA ARG A 367 -22.02 -4.26 -4.40
C ARG A 367 -23.27 -4.54 -3.54
N PRO A 368 -23.33 -5.64 -2.79
CA PRO A 368 -24.23 -5.70 -1.64
C PRO A 368 -23.80 -4.63 -0.62
N LYS A 369 -24.79 -3.98 0.01
CA LYS A 369 -24.60 -2.96 1.05
C LYS A 369 -23.53 -3.43 2.07
N PRO A 370 -22.59 -2.58 2.51
CA PRO A 370 -21.67 -2.97 3.56
C PRO A 370 -22.48 -3.30 4.80
N LYS A 371 -22.43 -4.56 5.24
CA LYS A 371 -22.74 -4.87 6.63
C LYS A 371 -21.71 -4.13 7.45
N VAL A 372 -22.18 -3.31 8.41
CA VAL A 372 -21.35 -2.74 9.46
C VAL A 372 -20.56 -3.89 10.08
N MET A 373 -19.28 -3.99 9.72
CA MET A 373 -18.37 -4.95 10.33
C MET A 373 -18.13 -4.45 11.75
N THR A 374 -18.74 -5.12 12.72
CA THR A 374 -18.17 -5.16 14.06
C THR A 374 -16.75 -5.70 13.90
N CYS A 375 -15.75 -4.88 14.18
CA CYS A 375 -14.34 -5.23 14.12
C CYS A 375 -14.14 -6.64 14.71
N GLY A 376 -13.86 -7.61 13.84
CA GLY A 376 -13.43 -8.95 14.25
C GLY A 376 -12.19 -8.80 15.12
N LYS A 377 -12.06 -9.68 16.11
CA LYS A 377 -11.07 -9.70 17.20
C LYS A 377 -9.62 -9.47 16.73
N ALA A 378 -9.26 -8.24 16.37
CA ALA A 378 -7.92 -7.73 16.57
C ALA A 378 -7.63 -7.91 18.05
N LEU A 379 -6.43 -8.38 18.39
CA LEU A 379 -5.91 -8.46 19.76
C LEU A 379 -6.50 -7.31 20.59
N ARG A 380 -7.45 -7.61 21.50
CA ARG A 380 -8.09 -6.62 22.38
C ARG A 380 -7.02 -6.01 23.27
N LYS A 381 -6.22 -5.11 22.72
CA LYS A 381 -5.44 -4.19 23.51
C LYS A 381 -6.46 -3.41 24.32
N PRO A 382 -6.31 -3.32 25.65
CA PRO A 382 -7.22 -2.52 26.45
C PRO A 382 -7.30 -1.12 25.84
N ILE A 383 -8.51 -0.61 25.65
CA ILE A 383 -8.72 0.80 25.33
C ILE A 383 -8.26 1.59 26.56
N ILE A 384 -7.35 2.53 26.34
CA ILE A 384 -6.67 3.29 27.38
C ILE A 384 -6.99 4.77 27.19
N LEU A 385 -7.41 5.44 28.27
CA LEU A 385 -7.61 6.88 28.33
C LEU A 385 -6.48 7.50 29.14
N ALA A 386 -5.61 8.30 28.53
CA ALA A 386 -4.62 9.09 29.27
C ALA A 386 -5.34 10.18 30.08
N THR A 387 -5.06 10.28 31.38
CA THR A 387 -5.78 11.20 32.28
C THR A 387 -4.95 12.44 32.61
N ARG A 388 -3.68 12.26 32.98
CA ARG A 388 -2.76 13.35 33.34
C ARG A 388 -1.30 12.93 33.24
N VAL A 389 -0.43 13.93 33.13
CA VAL A 389 1.03 13.81 33.26
C VAL A 389 1.40 13.82 34.74
N LEU A 390 2.26 12.87 35.11
CA LEU A 390 2.81 12.78 36.46
C LEU A 390 4.04 13.68 36.56
N THR A 391 4.02 14.61 37.51
CA THR A 391 5.11 15.57 37.74
C THR A 391 5.68 15.42 39.15
N LYS A 392 6.97 15.73 39.29
CA LYS A 392 7.65 15.79 40.58
C LYS A 392 8.59 16.98 40.64
N GLN A 393 9.02 17.36 41.83
CA GLN A 393 10.03 18.41 41.99
C GLN A 393 11.35 18.00 41.33
N GLY A 394 11.80 18.80 40.37
CA GLY A 394 13.05 18.64 39.64
C GLY A 394 14.19 19.47 40.22
N ARG A 395 15.24 19.67 39.42
CA ARG A 395 16.37 20.53 39.81
C ARG A 395 15.89 22.00 39.86
N ASN A 396 16.46 22.80 40.76
CA ASN A 396 16.13 24.22 40.91
C ASN A 396 14.63 24.52 41.20
N LYS A 397 13.92 23.57 41.84
CA LYS A 397 12.47 23.66 42.12
C LYS A 397 11.56 23.73 40.88
N LYS A 398 12.11 23.48 39.68
CA LYS A 398 11.31 23.39 38.46
C LYS A 398 10.65 22.01 38.40
N PRO A 399 9.32 21.92 38.18
CA PRO A 399 8.65 20.64 38.00
C PRO A 399 9.23 19.84 36.84
N ARG A 400 9.28 18.52 36.98
CA ARG A 400 9.74 17.58 35.95
C ARG A 400 8.69 16.49 35.73
N ALA A 401 8.31 16.27 34.48
CA ALA A 401 7.47 15.13 34.10
C ALA A 401 8.26 13.81 34.18
N TYR A 402 7.63 12.77 34.71
CA TYR A 402 8.25 11.45 34.89
C TYR A 402 7.36 10.28 34.48
N GLY A 403 6.13 10.53 34.04
CA GLY A 403 5.19 9.48 33.66
C GLY A 403 3.82 10.01 33.27
N VAL A 404 2.90 9.09 33.04
CA VAL A 404 1.51 9.35 32.66
C VAL A 404 0.61 8.44 33.50
N GLU A 405 -0.45 9.01 34.05
CA GLU A 405 -1.57 8.27 34.60
C GLU A 405 -2.59 8.02 33.49
N TYR A 406 -3.18 6.83 33.48
CA TYR A 406 -4.18 6.44 32.49
C TYR A 406 -5.22 5.50 33.09
N MET A 407 -6.40 5.46 32.48
CA MET A 407 -7.47 4.55 32.84
C MET A 407 -7.61 3.45 31.78
N VAL A 408 -7.81 2.22 32.26
CA VAL A 408 -8.09 1.05 31.42
C VAL A 408 -9.60 0.76 31.44
N GLY A 409 -10.22 0.75 30.27
CA GLY A 409 -11.64 0.43 30.11
C GLY A 409 -12.17 0.84 28.74
N GLU A 410 -13.21 0.16 28.27
CA GLU A 410 -13.87 0.51 27.01
C GLU A 410 -14.81 1.71 27.21
N GLY A 411 -14.94 2.62 26.24
CA GLY A 411 -15.95 3.69 26.31
C GLY A 411 -15.81 4.66 27.49
N LEU A 412 -14.64 4.77 28.13
CA LEU A 412 -14.48 5.60 29.33
C LEU A 412 -14.65 7.10 29.08
N TYR A 413 -14.39 7.58 27.88
CA TYR A 413 -14.45 9.01 27.56
C TYR A 413 -15.86 9.39 27.08
N SER A 414 -16.41 10.48 27.58
CA SER A 414 -17.77 10.95 27.29
C SER A 414 -18.06 11.36 25.85
N ALA A 415 -17.02 11.46 25.01
CA ALA A 415 -17.19 11.59 23.56
C ALA A 415 -17.34 10.25 22.83
N ASP A 416 -17.10 9.12 23.50
CA ASP A 416 -17.36 7.78 22.96
C ASP A 416 -18.85 7.46 23.02
N GLY A 417 -19.42 6.94 21.92
CA GLY A 417 -20.83 6.57 21.85
C GLY A 417 -21.24 5.44 22.81
N ARG A 418 -20.28 4.74 23.42
CA ARG A 418 -20.48 3.68 24.42
C ARG A 418 -20.37 4.18 25.86
N TYR A 419 -20.17 5.48 26.07
CA TYR A 419 -19.94 6.04 27.39
C TYR A 419 -21.08 5.75 28.36
N ASP A 420 -20.72 5.18 29.51
CA ASP A 420 -21.59 4.98 30.65
C ASP A 420 -20.98 5.72 31.86
N PRO A 421 -21.67 6.71 32.45
CA PRO A 421 -21.15 7.42 33.62
C PRO A 421 -20.85 6.50 34.81
N GLU A 422 -21.58 5.38 34.94
CA GLU A 422 -21.41 4.39 36.01
C GLU A 422 -20.19 3.48 35.78
N GLN A 423 -19.66 3.45 34.55
CA GLN A 423 -18.50 2.63 34.24
C GLN A 423 -17.24 3.21 34.87
N THR A 424 -16.59 2.40 35.71
CA THR A 424 -15.31 2.75 36.31
C THR A 424 -14.16 2.14 35.50
N GLY A 425 -13.12 2.94 35.27
CA GLY A 425 -11.87 2.47 34.65
C GLY A 425 -10.81 2.21 35.71
N GLU A 426 -9.99 1.18 35.51
CA GLU A 426 -8.86 0.92 36.41
C GLU A 426 -7.75 1.97 36.16
N ILE A 427 -7.41 2.75 37.17
CA ILE A 427 -6.32 3.73 37.10
C ILE A 427 -4.98 3.01 37.20
N ARG A 428 -4.07 3.32 36.28
CA ARG A 428 -2.70 2.82 36.22
C ARG A 428 -1.75 3.95 35.88
N GLU A 429 -0.47 3.71 36.15
CA GLU A 429 0.61 4.65 35.85
C GLU A 429 1.68 3.98 34.98
N VAL A 430 2.29 4.75 34.09
CA VAL A 430 3.47 4.35 33.34
C VAL A 430 4.55 5.42 33.49
N HIS A 431 5.78 5.01 33.75
CA HIS A 431 6.90 5.93 33.99
C HIS A 431 7.78 6.08 32.76
N ALA A 432 8.18 7.33 32.49
CA ALA A 432 9.12 7.71 31.44
C ALA A 432 10.51 7.98 32.03
N LYS A 433 11.53 7.32 31.49
CA LYS A 433 12.94 7.56 31.90
C LYS A 433 13.44 8.93 31.43
N HIS A 434 13.09 9.29 30.19
CA HIS A 434 13.60 10.47 29.51
C HIS A 434 12.54 11.55 29.44
N GLU A 435 11.45 11.33 28.73
CA GLU A 435 10.54 12.42 28.36
C GLU A 435 9.10 11.93 28.21
N VAL A 436 8.14 12.81 28.49
CA VAL A 436 6.72 12.61 28.21
C VAL A 436 6.34 13.53 27.04
N ILE A 437 5.65 12.97 26.04
CA ILE A 437 5.16 13.71 24.88
C ILE A 437 3.64 13.58 24.87
N VAL A 438 2.95 14.72 24.85
CA VAL A 438 1.49 14.80 24.76
C VAL A 438 1.11 15.09 23.31
N SER A 439 0.28 14.23 22.75
CA SER A 439 -0.21 14.30 21.36
C SER A 439 -1.73 14.03 21.31
N GLY A 440 -2.49 14.68 22.20
CA GLY A 440 -3.94 14.54 22.31
C GLY A 440 -4.73 15.39 21.31
N GLY A 441 -4.06 16.17 20.46
CA GLY A 441 -4.71 17.09 19.53
C GLY A 441 -5.25 18.35 20.19
N ALA A 442 -5.91 19.20 19.41
CA ALA A 442 -6.32 20.55 19.82
C ALA A 442 -7.25 20.57 21.05
N PHE A 443 -8.02 19.52 21.32
CA PHE A 443 -8.96 19.50 22.45
C PHE A 443 -8.40 18.76 23.67
N ASN A 444 -7.85 17.56 23.49
CA ASN A 444 -7.46 16.74 24.63
C ASN A 444 -6.07 17.08 25.18
N THR A 445 -5.16 17.63 24.38
CA THR A 445 -3.86 18.10 24.89
C THR A 445 -4.01 19.17 25.98
N PRO A 446 -4.70 20.30 25.75
CA PRO A 446 -4.87 21.30 26.80
C PRO A 446 -5.64 20.73 28.00
N GLN A 447 -6.62 19.84 27.78
CA GLN A 447 -7.31 19.14 28.88
C GLN A 447 -6.33 18.33 29.74
N ILE A 448 -5.48 17.49 29.13
CA ILE A 448 -4.50 16.66 29.84
C ILE A 448 -3.52 17.55 30.62
N LEU A 449 -3.03 18.63 30.01
CA LEU A 449 -2.13 19.57 30.71
C LEU A 449 -2.82 20.21 31.92
N MET A 450 -4.05 20.70 31.77
CA MET A 450 -4.80 21.30 32.88
C MET A 450 -5.07 20.29 34.00
N LEU A 451 -5.49 19.06 33.67
CA LEU A 451 -5.67 17.97 34.65
C LEU A 451 -4.35 17.54 35.33
N SER A 452 -3.21 17.90 34.74
CA SER A 452 -1.87 17.72 35.32
C SER A 452 -1.43 18.89 36.22
N GLY A 453 -2.28 19.91 36.39
CA GLY A 453 -1.96 21.15 37.10
C GLY A 453 -1.13 22.15 36.30
N ILE A 454 -1.11 22.02 34.97
CA ILE A 454 -0.35 22.90 34.05
C ILE A 454 -1.36 23.66 33.20
N GLY A 455 -1.63 24.92 33.53
CA GLY A 455 -2.65 25.72 32.87
C GLY A 455 -2.99 27.00 33.62
N PRO A 456 -4.05 27.71 33.24
CA PRO A 456 -4.47 28.95 33.88
C PRO A 456 -4.81 28.72 35.35
N ARG A 457 -4.11 29.39 36.27
CA ARG A 457 -4.30 29.22 37.73
C ARG A 457 -5.76 29.27 38.17
N GLU A 458 -6.48 30.31 37.76
CA GLU A 458 -7.87 30.54 38.19
C GLU A 458 -8.78 29.36 37.82
N GLU A 459 -8.55 28.76 36.64
CA GLU A 459 -9.31 27.61 36.17
C GLU A 459 -8.96 26.32 36.91
N LEU A 460 -7.66 26.10 37.19
CA LEU A 460 -7.22 24.96 37.98
C LEU A 460 -7.77 25.02 39.41
N GLU A 461 -7.71 26.18 40.04
CA GLU A 461 -8.24 26.41 41.39
C GLU A 461 -9.76 26.24 41.42
N ALA A 462 -10.50 26.63 40.37
CA ALA A 462 -11.94 26.44 40.27
C ALA A 462 -12.39 24.96 40.24
N TRP A 463 -11.49 24.05 39.82
CA TRP A 463 -11.74 22.61 39.76
C TRP A 463 -11.00 21.82 40.86
N ASP A 464 -10.48 22.50 41.88
CA ASP A 464 -9.69 21.92 42.97
C ASP A 464 -8.44 21.14 42.49
N ILE A 465 -7.86 21.55 41.36
CA ILE A 465 -6.64 20.94 40.80
C ILE A 465 -5.42 21.70 41.35
N PRO A 466 -4.45 21.01 41.98
CA PRO A 466 -3.23 21.66 42.45
C PRO A 466 -2.45 22.31 41.32
N VAL A 467 -2.13 23.60 41.46
CA VAL A 467 -1.35 24.35 40.47
C VAL A 467 0.11 23.94 40.51
N VAL A 468 0.57 23.25 39.46
CA VAL A 468 1.98 22.89 39.24
C VAL A 468 2.70 24.01 38.50
N VAL A 469 2.10 24.51 37.41
CA VAL A 469 2.56 25.67 36.65
C VAL A 469 1.36 26.50 36.23
N ASP A 470 1.40 27.79 36.55
CA ASP A 470 0.47 28.78 36.04
C ASP A 470 0.86 29.15 34.61
N LEU A 471 0.15 28.59 33.64
CA LEU A 471 0.40 28.75 32.21
C LEU A 471 -0.91 29.15 31.50
N PRO A 472 -1.30 30.44 31.53
CA PRO A 472 -2.57 30.92 30.96
C PRO A 472 -2.75 30.63 29.47
N ALA A 473 -1.65 30.39 28.75
CA ALA A 473 -1.64 30.07 27.33
C ALA A 473 -2.37 28.75 27.00
N VAL A 474 -2.37 27.77 27.91
CA VAL A 474 -2.98 26.44 27.68
C VAL A 474 -4.49 26.59 27.45
N GLY A 475 -4.96 26.14 26.29
CA GLY A 475 -6.38 26.15 25.91
C GLY A 475 -6.92 27.51 25.45
N SER A 476 -6.10 28.55 25.36
CA SER A 476 -6.58 29.93 25.15
C SER A 476 -6.60 30.42 23.69
N ASN A 477 -5.93 29.71 22.78
CA ASN A 477 -5.72 30.14 21.39
C ASN A 477 -6.29 29.11 20.40
N LEU A 478 -7.54 28.67 20.58
CA LEU A 478 -8.15 27.72 19.65
C LEU A 478 -8.39 28.42 18.30
N HIS A 479 -7.75 27.90 17.25
CA HIS A 479 -7.97 28.34 15.86
C HIS A 479 -8.56 27.20 15.05
N ASP A 480 -9.33 27.56 14.04
CA ASP A 480 -9.90 26.64 13.08
C ASP A 480 -10.16 27.37 11.74
N ASN A 481 -10.53 26.63 10.70
CA ASN A 481 -10.98 27.15 9.42
C ASN A 481 -12.51 27.02 9.34
N TYR A 482 -13.24 28.05 8.96
CA TYR A 482 -14.69 27.90 8.74
C TYR A 482 -14.96 27.14 7.45
N GLU A 483 -15.79 26.12 7.50
CA GLU A 483 -16.26 25.39 6.33
C GLU A 483 -17.74 25.69 6.11
N SER A 484 -18.05 26.36 4.99
CA SER A 484 -19.42 26.60 4.56
C SER A 484 -19.78 25.64 3.42
N PRO A 485 -20.79 24.77 3.57
CA PRO A 485 -21.22 23.86 2.51
C PRO A 485 -22.06 24.62 1.48
N CYS A 486 -21.58 24.71 0.25
CA CYS A 486 -22.37 25.13 -0.90
C CYS A 486 -22.88 23.89 -1.63
N THR A 487 -24.16 23.55 -1.48
CA THR A 487 -24.76 22.34 -2.05
C THR A 487 -25.75 22.68 -3.14
N GLY A 488 -25.92 21.76 -4.07
CA GLY A 488 -26.90 21.91 -5.14
C GLY A 488 -27.22 20.59 -5.81
N THR A 489 -28.13 20.63 -6.76
CA THR A 489 -28.50 19.49 -7.59
C THR A 489 -28.32 19.85 -9.06
N PHE A 490 -27.92 18.87 -9.87
CA PHE A 490 -28.02 18.99 -11.32
C PHE A 490 -29.39 18.47 -11.79
N ASP A 491 -29.75 18.82 -13.03
CA ASP A 491 -30.93 18.24 -13.68
C ASP A 491 -30.67 16.77 -14.06
N ASP A 492 -31.74 15.98 -14.26
CA ASP A 492 -31.68 14.56 -14.63
C ASP A 492 -30.97 14.30 -15.98
N GLU A 493 -30.70 15.38 -16.72
CA GLU A 493 -30.02 15.44 -18.01
C GLU A 493 -28.51 15.76 -17.90
N ASP A 494 -27.94 15.96 -16.70
CA ASP A 494 -26.49 16.13 -16.53
C ASP A 494 -25.75 14.92 -17.12
N PRO A 495 -24.85 15.09 -18.11
CA PRO A 495 -24.14 13.97 -18.73
C PRO A 495 -23.36 13.12 -17.72
N CYS A 496 -22.81 13.70 -16.66
CA CYS A 496 -22.11 12.95 -15.63
C CYS A 496 -23.10 12.10 -14.81
N PHE A 497 -24.27 12.64 -14.48
CA PHE A 497 -25.33 11.93 -13.77
C PHE A 497 -25.95 10.83 -14.61
N VAL A 498 -26.17 11.07 -15.91
CA VAL A 498 -26.62 10.06 -16.87
C VAL A 498 -25.65 8.90 -16.95
N LEU A 499 -24.33 9.15 -17.06
CA LEU A 499 -23.31 8.09 -17.01
C LEU A 499 -23.42 7.27 -15.72
N TRP A 500 -23.46 7.94 -14.56
CA TRP A 500 -23.57 7.24 -13.29
C TRP A 500 -24.88 6.44 -13.15
N ARG A 501 -26.01 6.99 -13.59
CA ARG A 501 -27.33 6.34 -13.53
C ARG A 501 -27.39 5.09 -14.41
N ASP A 502 -26.85 5.19 -15.61
CA ASP A 502 -27.02 4.17 -16.64
C ASP A 502 -26.05 2.99 -16.45
N ASP A 503 -24.82 3.23 -15.98
CA ASP A 503 -23.81 2.15 -15.79
C ASP A 503 -22.90 2.29 -14.56
N ALA A 504 -23.17 3.24 -13.65
CA ALA A 504 -22.35 3.53 -12.46
C ALA A 504 -20.91 3.94 -12.79
N SER A 505 -20.68 4.56 -13.96
CA SER A 505 -19.40 5.14 -14.37
C SER A 505 -19.37 6.68 -14.26
N GLY A 506 -18.28 7.28 -14.74
CA GLY A 506 -18.12 8.73 -14.79
C GLY A 506 -17.70 9.38 -13.46
N PRO A 507 -17.59 10.71 -13.42
CA PRO A 507 -17.07 11.44 -12.25
C PRO A 507 -17.87 11.21 -10.96
N HIS A 508 -19.19 11.06 -11.07
CA HIS A 508 -20.07 10.78 -9.91
C HIS A 508 -19.91 9.36 -9.33
N ALA A 509 -19.19 8.45 -10.01
CA ALA A 509 -18.83 7.15 -9.45
C ALA A 509 -17.68 7.24 -8.42
N SER A 510 -16.93 8.35 -8.40
CA SER A 510 -15.92 8.62 -7.38
C SER A 510 -16.57 9.22 -6.14
N ARG A 511 -16.16 8.75 -4.95
CA ARG A 511 -16.59 9.31 -3.66
C ARG A 511 -15.62 10.37 -3.11
N ASP A 512 -14.49 10.56 -3.78
CA ASP A 512 -13.44 11.48 -3.36
C ASP A 512 -13.65 12.84 -4.01
N SER A 513 -12.95 13.86 -3.50
CA SER A 513 -13.11 15.22 -4.02
C SER A 513 -12.76 15.28 -5.50
N SER A 514 -13.76 15.51 -6.35
CA SER A 514 -13.58 15.56 -7.81
C SER A 514 -12.86 16.83 -8.28
N TYR A 515 -12.82 17.86 -7.43
CA TYR A 515 -12.18 19.13 -7.70
C TYR A 515 -11.69 19.79 -6.41
N GLY A 516 -10.50 20.39 -6.46
CA GLY A 516 -9.94 21.21 -5.40
C GLY A 516 -9.29 22.47 -5.98
N ALA A 517 -9.51 23.61 -5.33
CA ALA A 517 -8.85 24.86 -5.71
C ALA A 517 -8.58 25.76 -4.51
N VAL A 518 -7.63 26.68 -4.67
CA VAL A 518 -7.39 27.76 -3.73
C VAL A 518 -7.64 29.08 -4.44
N TRP A 519 -8.19 30.04 -3.71
CA TRP A 519 -8.54 31.33 -4.26
C TRP A 519 -8.31 32.44 -3.24
N ARG A 520 -7.99 33.63 -3.76
CA ARG A 520 -7.72 34.82 -2.97
C ARG A 520 -8.90 35.78 -3.10
N SER A 521 -9.61 35.96 -2.00
CA SER A 521 -10.68 36.94 -1.85
C SER A 521 -10.14 38.35 -1.72
N SER A 522 -11.05 39.33 -1.81
CA SER A 522 -10.71 40.73 -1.51
C SER A 522 -10.31 40.96 -0.04
N GLN A 523 -10.65 40.01 0.84
CA GLN A 523 -10.43 40.07 2.29
C GLN A 523 -9.16 39.34 2.76
N SER A 524 -8.40 38.73 1.84
CA SER A 524 -7.09 38.14 2.20
C SER A 524 -6.17 39.20 2.78
N TRP A 525 -5.48 38.88 3.88
CA TRP A 525 -4.57 39.82 4.55
C TRP A 525 -3.19 39.92 3.88
N ASP A 526 -2.91 39.07 2.89
CA ASP A 526 -1.65 39.00 2.16
C ASP A 526 -1.86 38.61 0.69
N ASN A 527 -0.78 38.22 0.01
CA ASN A 527 -0.84 37.79 -1.39
C ASN A 527 -1.19 36.30 -1.54
N ASP A 528 -1.36 35.56 -0.44
CA ASP A 528 -1.74 34.16 -0.47
C ASP A 528 -3.25 34.00 -0.57
N SER A 529 -3.68 32.79 -0.94
CA SER A 529 -5.09 32.43 -0.96
C SER A 529 -5.61 32.27 0.46
N ASP A 530 -6.84 32.75 0.69
CA ASP A 530 -7.52 32.68 1.97
C ASP A 530 -8.76 31.79 1.94
N LEU A 531 -9.18 31.34 0.74
CA LEU A 531 -10.23 30.36 0.53
C LEU A 531 -9.69 29.09 -0.14
N MET A 532 -10.22 27.95 0.28
CA MET A 532 -10.04 26.66 -0.38
C MET A 532 -11.40 26.08 -0.73
N PHE A 533 -11.53 25.57 -1.95
CA PHE A 533 -12.72 24.89 -2.45
C PHE A 533 -12.45 23.40 -2.55
N LEU A 534 -13.37 22.57 -2.06
CA LEU A 534 -13.35 21.12 -2.23
C LEU A 534 -14.72 20.65 -2.67
N SER A 535 -14.78 20.02 -3.84
CA SER A 535 -16.01 19.51 -4.43
C SER A 535 -16.15 18.02 -4.20
N SER A 536 -17.33 17.55 -3.83
CA SER A 536 -17.66 16.12 -3.82
C SER A 536 -19.09 15.85 -4.30
N PRO A 537 -19.29 14.90 -5.22
CA PRO A 537 -20.62 14.43 -5.59
C PRO A 537 -21.21 13.57 -4.46
N GLY A 538 -22.54 13.60 -4.31
CA GLY A 538 -23.27 12.77 -3.35
C GLY A 538 -23.01 13.08 -1.87
N LEU A 539 -22.45 14.25 -1.53
CA LEU A 539 -22.19 14.70 -0.15
C LEU A 539 -23.01 15.94 0.26
N SER A 540 -24.07 16.27 -0.46
CA SER A 540 -25.04 17.34 -0.14
C SER A 540 -25.64 17.26 1.27
N GLY A 541 -25.69 16.06 1.85
CA GLY A 541 -26.11 15.81 3.21
C GLY A 541 -25.15 16.31 4.30
N LEU A 542 -23.90 16.65 3.93
CA LEU A 542 -22.89 17.15 4.86
C LEU A 542 -23.09 18.65 5.10
N VAL A 543 -24.08 18.97 5.94
CA VAL A 543 -24.41 20.33 6.38
C VAL A 543 -23.84 20.66 7.78
N GLY A 544 -22.81 19.92 8.19
CA GLY A 544 -22.07 20.09 9.43
C GLY A 544 -22.14 18.94 10.44
N PHE A 545 -21.47 19.12 11.57
CA PHE A 545 -21.39 18.13 12.65
C PHE A 545 -22.35 18.46 13.78
N TYR A 546 -23.32 17.58 14.03
CA TYR A 546 -24.31 17.70 15.11
C TYR A 546 -24.53 16.35 15.82
N PRO A 547 -25.08 16.33 17.04
CA PRO A 547 -25.40 15.08 17.72
C PRO A 547 -26.30 14.18 16.86
N GLY A 548 -25.85 12.96 16.59
CA GLY A 548 -26.56 12.01 15.72
C GLY A 548 -26.26 12.15 14.21
N TYR A 549 -25.39 13.06 13.76
CA TYR A 549 -25.06 13.21 12.34
C TYR A 549 -24.52 11.89 11.74
N SER A 550 -23.69 11.16 12.49
CA SER A 550 -23.11 9.88 12.08
C SER A 550 -24.14 8.74 11.96
N THR A 551 -25.35 8.94 12.48
CA THR A 551 -26.48 8.01 12.42
C THR A 551 -27.62 8.49 11.53
N GLY A 552 -27.54 9.73 11.00
CA GLY A 552 -28.64 10.40 10.33
C GLY A 552 -28.89 9.86 8.92
N GLU A 553 -30.18 9.71 8.57
CA GLU A 553 -30.66 9.40 7.20
C GLU A 553 -30.22 10.45 6.16
N ARG A 554 -29.86 11.66 6.59
CA ARG A 554 -29.30 12.73 5.74
C ARG A 554 -27.86 12.51 5.31
N ALA A 555 -27.14 11.51 5.83
CA ALA A 555 -25.94 11.00 5.17
C ALA A 555 -26.27 10.18 3.89
N GLY A 556 -27.49 10.34 3.36
CA GLY A 556 -27.91 9.80 2.08
C GLY A 556 -27.16 10.52 0.95
N SER A 557 -26.38 9.74 0.22
CA SER A 557 -25.79 10.16 -1.05
C SER A 557 -26.87 10.10 -2.11
N ASP A 558 -27.52 11.23 -2.39
CA ASP A 558 -28.20 11.39 -3.68
C ASP A 558 -27.12 11.84 -4.69
N PRO A 559 -26.76 10.99 -5.65
CA PRO A 559 -25.74 11.30 -6.65
C PRO A 559 -26.17 12.37 -7.65
N ALA A 560 -27.44 12.80 -7.65
CA ALA A 560 -27.88 14.00 -8.35
C ALA A 560 -27.45 15.29 -7.63
N GLU A 561 -27.07 15.17 -6.34
CA GLU A 561 -26.67 16.28 -5.50
C GLU A 561 -25.14 16.37 -5.37
N TRP A 562 -24.64 17.60 -5.19
CA TRP A 562 -23.23 17.91 -5.03
C TRP A 562 -23.02 18.85 -3.84
N MET A 563 -21.79 18.86 -3.33
CA MET A 563 -21.35 19.75 -2.26
C MET A 563 -19.98 20.33 -2.60
N HIS A 564 -19.85 21.64 -2.48
CA HIS A 564 -18.60 22.36 -2.45
C HIS A 564 -18.37 22.93 -1.05
N ALA A 565 -17.37 22.42 -0.35
CA ALA A 565 -16.86 23.04 0.84
C ALA A 565 -16.14 24.34 0.47
N VAL A 566 -16.57 25.46 1.04
CA VAL A 566 -15.86 26.75 0.99
C VAL A 566 -15.17 26.94 2.33
N VAL A 567 -13.86 26.70 2.36
CA VAL A 567 -13.03 26.69 3.56
C VAL A 567 -12.29 28.03 3.69
N LYS A 568 -12.61 28.81 4.73
CA LYS A 568 -11.92 30.06 5.07
C LYS A 568 -10.67 29.74 5.92
N MET A 569 -9.49 29.92 5.33
CA MET A 569 -8.19 29.56 5.92
C MET A 569 -7.55 30.69 6.74
N GLN A 570 -7.83 31.94 6.37
CA GLN A 570 -7.35 33.12 7.08
C GLN A 570 -8.51 33.71 7.89
N THR A 571 -8.75 33.17 9.08
CA THR A 571 -9.85 33.58 9.96
C THR A 571 -9.48 34.84 10.73
N SER A 572 -10.46 35.74 10.87
CA SER A 572 -10.29 37.07 11.45
C SER A 572 -10.90 37.21 12.85
N ASP A 573 -11.76 36.28 13.28
CA ASP A 573 -12.34 36.31 14.62
C ASP A 573 -11.32 36.12 15.75
N SER A 574 -11.76 36.50 16.95
CA SER A 574 -11.04 36.21 18.19
C SER A 574 -10.82 34.70 18.35
N ALA A 575 -9.64 34.32 18.85
CA ALA A 575 -9.35 32.93 19.14
C ALA A 575 -10.38 32.33 20.11
N GLY A 576 -10.74 31.07 19.86
CA GLY A 576 -11.60 30.30 20.76
C GLY A 576 -10.85 29.80 21.99
N THR A 577 -11.56 29.05 22.83
CA THR A 577 -11.00 28.44 24.04
C THR A 577 -11.39 26.98 24.23
N VAL A 578 -10.50 26.21 24.85
CA VAL A 578 -10.77 24.89 25.42
C VAL A 578 -10.56 24.99 26.92
N ARG A 579 -11.63 24.75 27.69
CA ARG A 579 -11.67 24.89 29.15
C ARG A 579 -12.10 23.57 29.79
N LEU A 580 -11.65 23.30 31.02
CA LEU A 580 -12.14 22.18 31.80
C LEU A 580 -13.62 22.35 32.11
N ASN A 581 -14.37 21.27 31.96
CA ASN A 581 -15.77 21.17 32.37
C ASN A 581 -15.94 20.25 33.59
N SER A 582 -14.86 19.61 34.04
CA SER A 582 -14.78 18.75 35.22
C SER A 582 -13.31 18.46 35.51
N SER A 583 -13.00 18.07 36.76
CA SER A 583 -11.74 17.41 37.11
C SER A 583 -11.74 15.90 36.81
N ASP A 584 -12.88 15.31 36.43
CA ASP A 584 -12.94 13.93 35.92
C ASP A 584 -12.42 13.87 34.48
N PRO A 585 -11.33 13.14 34.20
CA PRO A 585 -10.73 13.05 32.85
C PRO A 585 -11.64 12.43 31.80
N ARG A 586 -12.71 11.73 32.22
CA ARG A 586 -13.70 11.14 31.32
C ARG A 586 -14.61 12.19 30.69
N ILE A 587 -14.75 13.35 31.31
CA ILE A 587 -15.69 14.38 30.86
C ILE A 587 -15.03 15.25 29.80
N ARG A 588 -15.70 15.46 28.68
CA ARG A 588 -15.23 16.33 27.59
C ARG A 588 -15.04 17.77 28.08
N PRO A 589 -14.02 18.50 27.58
CA PRO A 589 -13.85 19.90 27.92
C PRO A 589 -14.98 20.75 27.34
N ASN A 590 -15.14 21.97 27.87
CA ASN A 590 -15.93 23.01 27.24
C ASN A 590 -15.11 23.58 26.07
N ILE A 591 -15.62 23.43 24.85
CA ILE A 591 -14.96 23.89 23.62
C ILE A 591 -15.81 25.02 23.06
N ASN A 592 -15.21 26.19 22.88
CA ASN A 592 -15.85 27.33 22.26
C ASN A 592 -14.94 27.89 21.17
N PHE A 593 -15.37 27.80 19.91
CA PHE A 593 -14.60 28.32 18.79
C PHE A 593 -14.72 29.84 18.59
N ASN A 594 -15.70 30.50 19.22
CA ASN A 594 -15.99 31.92 19.01
C ASN A 594 -16.24 32.30 17.53
N TYR A 595 -16.80 31.39 16.74
CA TYR A 595 -17.18 31.65 15.35
C TYR A 595 -18.15 32.83 15.24
N PHE A 596 -17.85 33.73 14.30
CA PHE A 596 -18.65 34.89 13.93
C PHE A 596 -19.01 35.81 15.10
N THR A 597 -18.00 36.19 15.89
CA THR A 597 -18.18 37.05 17.06
C THR A 597 -17.82 38.51 16.76
N GLU A 598 -16.57 38.90 16.92
CA GLU A 598 -16.15 40.31 16.84
C GLU A 598 -15.80 40.76 15.42
N SER A 599 -15.32 39.86 14.54
CA SER A 599 -14.84 40.18 13.18
C SER A 599 -15.53 39.36 12.09
N ALA A 600 -16.74 38.87 12.38
CA ALA A 600 -17.55 38.03 11.51
C ALA A 600 -17.69 38.57 10.08
N GLU A 601 -17.88 39.88 9.92
CA GLU A 601 -18.19 40.48 8.62
C GLU A 601 -17.09 40.24 7.58
N ARG A 602 -15.81 40.34 7.96
CA ARG A 602 -14.69 40.12 7.03
C ARG A 602 -14.67 38.67 6.52
N ASP A 603 -14.90 37.72 7.42
CA ASP A 603 -14.85 36.30 7.06
C ASP A 603 -16.10 35.90 6.27
N LEU A 604 -17.27 36.46 6.61
CA LEU A 604 -18.49 36.31 5.83
C LEU A 604 -18.37 36.92 4.43
N ASP A 605 -17.77 38.10 4.30
CA ASP A 605 -17.50 38.74 3.01
C ASP A 605 -16.67 37.83 2.11
N ALA A 606 -15.59 37.24 2.64
CA ALA A 606 -14.74 36.31 1.90
C ALA A 606 -15.52 35.06 1.45
N ILE A 607 -16.31 34.45 2.34
CA ILE A 607 -17.09 33.25 2.01
C ILE A 607 -18.18 33.56 0.97
N VAL A 608 -18.86 34.70 1.10
CA VAL A 608 -19.84 35.18 0.10
C VAL A 608 -19.18 35.35 -1.27
N GLU A 609 -18.02 36.00 -1.35
CA GLU A 609 -17.25 36.12 -2.60
C GLU A 609 -16.89 34.76 -3.19
N GLY A 610 -16.53 33.79 -2.34
CA GLY A 610 -16.23 32.41 -2.75
C GLY A 610 -17.44 31.69 -3.32
N ILE A 611 -18.62 31.82 -2.70
CA ILE A 611 -19.87 31.24 -3.20
C ILE A 611 -20.28 31.91 -4.51
N GLU A 612 -20.16 33.23 -4.63
CA GLU A 612 -20.41 33.95 -5.89
C GLU A 612 -19.43 33.53 -6.99
N MET A 613 -18.18 33.24 -6.65
CA MET A 613 -17.22 32.66 -7.60
C MET A 613 -17.70 31.30 -8.10
N LEU A 614 -18.17 30.43 -7.20
CA LEU A 614 -18.70 29.11 -7.56
C LEU A 614 -19.91 29.24 -8.48
N ARG A 615 -20.85 30.15 -8.16
CA ARG A 615 -22.01 30.45 -9.02
C ARG A 615 -21.57 30.86 -10.43
N ARG A 616 -20.64 31.82 -10.56
CA ARG A 616 -20.11 32.22 -11.88
C ARG A 616 -19.46 31.07 -12.63
N ALA A 617 -18.73 30.20 -11.94
CA ALA A 617 -18.11 29.03 -12.55
C ALA A 617 -19.15 28.04 -13.06
N PHE A 618 -20.21 27.80 -12.29
CA PHE A 618 -21.32 26.94 -12.69
C PHE A 618 -22.13 27.53 -13.84
N ASP A 619 -22.51 28.80 -13.76
CA ASP A 619 -23.23 29.50 -14.84
C ASP A 619 -22.47 29.42 -16.17
N ALA A 620 -21.13 29.51 -16.13
CA ALA A 620 -20.28 29.41 -17.32
C ALA A 620 -20.28 28.02 -17.96
N THR A 621 -20.68 26.96 -17.25
CA THR A 621 -20.82 25.61 -17.84
C THR A 621 -22.04 25.50 -18.76
N GLY A 622 -23.04 26.36 -18.56
CA GLY A 622 -24.33 26.27 -19.25
C GLY A 622 -25.20 25.08 -18.82
N VAL A 623 -24.77 24.31 -17.81
CA VAL A 623 -25.54 23.19 -17.25
C VAL A 623 -26.53 23.75 -16.20
N PRO A 624 -27.84 23.47 -16.33
CA PRO A 624 -28.81 23.87 -15.31
C PRO A 624 -28.51 23.23 -13.95
N TYR A 625 -28.59 24.02 -12.89
CA TYR A 625 -28.44 23.54 -11.52
C TYR A 625 -29.36 24.31 -10.57
N THR A 626 -29.64 23.72 -9.41
CA THR A 626 -30.33 24.40 -8.30
C THR A 626 -29.43 24.42 -7.08
N GLN A 627 -29.12 25.62 -6.56
CA GLN A 627 -28.43 25.73 -5.27
C GLN A 627 -29.41 25.44 -4.13
N LEU A 628 -29.09 24.46 -3.29
CA LEU A 628 -29.87 24.09 -2.12
C LEU A 628 -29.40 24.82 -0.86
N SER A 629 -28.09 24.99 -0.71
CA SER A 629 -27.47 25.55 0.49
C SER A 629 -26.18 26.29 0.14
N PRO A 630 -25.77 27.33 0.89
CA PRO A 630 -26.60 28.10 1.82
C PRO A 630 -27.79 28.78 1.09
N ASP A 631 -28.80 29.22 1.84
CA ASP A 631 -29.99 29.90 1.32
C ASP A 631 -29.57 31.12 0.47
N PRO A 632 -29.86 31.13 -0.85
CA PRO A 632 -29.52 32.25 -1.71
C PRO A 632 -30.18 33.57 -1.32
N GLU A 633 -31.36 33.54 -0.70
CA GLU A 633 -32.11 34.74 -0.30
C GLU A 633 -31.63 35.31 1.04
N ASN A 634 -31.03 34.47 1.89
CA ASN A 634 -30.51 34.85 3.21
C ASN A 634 -29.07 34.34 3.44
N LEU A 635 -28.20 34.64 2.46
CA LEU A 635 -26.89 34.02 2.32
C LEU A 635 -26.00 34.11 3.56
N ARG A 636 -25.84 35.31 4.15
CA ARG A 636 -24.96 35.51 5.31
C ARG A 636 -25.40 34.72 6.53
N GLN A 637 -26.67 34.84 6.90
CA GLN A 637 -27.21 34.12 8.05
C GLN A 637 -27.12 32.61 7.82
N SER A 638 -27.44 32.15 6.60
CA SER A 638 -27.35 30.73 6.27
C SER A 638 -25.90 30.20 6.30
N ILE A 639 -24.89 31.01 5.95
CA ILE A 639 -23.48 30.64 6.13
C ILE A 639 -23.18 30.46 7.62
N GLN A 640 -23.59 31.41 8.47
CA GLN A 640 -23.34 31.33 9.91
C GLN A 640 -24.00 30.12 10.56
N ASP A 641 -25.24 29.82 10.18
CA ASP A 641 -26.02 28.71 10.73
C ASP A 641 -25.47 27.33 10.34
N LEU A 642 -24.75 27.26 9.20
CA LEU A 642 -24.27 26.02 8.60
C LEU A 642 -22.75 25.83 8.69
N ALA A 643 -22.01 26.85 9.09
CA ALA A 643 -20.56 26.77 9.19
C ALA A 643 -20.14 25.71 10.21
N PHE A 644 -19.25 24.82 9.81
CA PHE A 644 -18.67 23.80 10.66
C PHE A 644 -17.16 23.71 10.42
N SER A 645 -16.47 22.84 11.16
CA SER A 645 -15.09 22.48 10.82
C SER A 645 -14.66 21.19 11.53
N HIS A 646 -13.53 20.67 11.07
CA HIS A 646 -12.76 19.59 11.65
C HIS A 646 -11.24 19.88 11.60
N HIS A 647 -10.85 21.16 11.51
CA HIS A 647 -9.45 21.61 11.39
C HIS A 647 -8.87 22.29 12.65
N ALA A 648 -9.53 22.10 13.79
CA ALA A 648 -9.16 22.68 15.07
C ALA A 648 -7.66 22.52 15.43
N SER A 649 -7.06 23.60 15.93
CA SER A 649 -5.62 23.71 16.17
C SER A 649 -5.29 24.76 17.25
N SER A 650 -3.99 24.93 17.51
CA SER A 650 -3.40 26.12 18.14
C SER A 650 -3.61 26.35 19.65
N THR A 651 -4.32 25.46 20.34
CA THR A 651 -4.64 25.56 21.77
C THR A 651 -3.44 25.49 22.74
N CYS A 652 -2.27 25.06 22.27
CA CYS A 652 -1.01 25.03 23.02
C CYS A 652 0.12 25.62 22.17
N ALA A 653 -0.11 26.81 21.62
CA ALA A 653 0.75 27.47 20.65
C ALA A 653 2.24 27.55 21.03
N ILE A 654 3.08 27.35 20.03
CA ILE A 654 4.52 27.64 20.05
C ILE A 654 4.77 29.15 19.95
N GLY A 655 5.78 29.65 20.65
CA GLY A 655 6.16 31.06 20.59
C GLY A 655 7.64 31.30 20.84
N ALA A 656 8.08 32.54 20.62
CA ALA A 656 9.45 32.99 20.85
C ALA A 656 9.83 32.87 22.34
N ASP A 657 11.12 32.78 22.67
CA ASP A 657 11.56 32.53 24.05
C ASP A 657 11.05 33.59 25.05
N ASP A 658 10.87 34.82 24.61
CA ASP A 658 10.36 35.97 25.38
C ASP A 658 8.83 36.13 25.32
N ASP A 659 8.13 35.28 24.57
CA ASP A 659 6.67 35.27 24.49
C ASP A 659 6.05 34.56 25.71
N GLY A 660 5.65 35.38 26.69
CA GLY A 660 4.97 34.92 27.90
C GLY A 660 3.57 34.34 27.67
N ASN A 661 3.01 34.48 26.46
CA ASN A 661 1.68 33.98 26.08
C ASN A 661 1.73 32.69 25.26
N SER A 662 2.89 32.06 25.11
CA SER A 662 3.02 30.77 24.42
C SER A 662 3.05 29.59 25.40
N CYS A 663 2.54 28.44 24.96
CA CYS A 663 2.53 27.23 25.77
C CYS A 663 3.85 26.46 25.68
N VAL A 664 4.44 26.43 24.48
CA VAL A 664 5.69 25.69 24.21
C VAL A 664 6.76 26.57 23.59
N ASP A 665 8.02 26.19 23.81
CA ASP A 665 9.19 26.83 23.16
C ASP A 665 9.40 26.33 21.73
N SER A 666 10.39 26.89 21.03
CA SER A 666 10.73 26.51 19.63
C SER A 666 11.16 25.05 19.45
N ARG A 667 11.32 24.31 20.56
CA ARG A 667 11.65 22.88 20.61
C ARG A 667 10.48 22.07 21.16
N PHE A 668 9.26 22.60 21.15
CA PHE A 668 8.03 21.91 21.59
C PHE A 668 7.98 21.60 23.08
N ARG A 669 8.88 22.17 23.89
CA ARG A 669 8.93 21.91 25.34
C ARG A 669 7.90 22.76 26.05
N VAL A 670 7.14 22.15 26.95
CA VAL A 670 6.15 22.88 27.77
C VAL A 670 6.87 23.84 28.71
N ARG A 671 6.49 25.11 28.66
CA ARG A 671 7.11 26.14 29.50
C ARG A 671 6.86 25.86 30.97
N GLY A 672 7.91 26.04 31.78
CA GLY A 672 7.84 25.81 33.23
C GLY A 672 7.97 24.35 33.65
N VAL A 673 8.00 23.37 32.74
CA VAL A 673 8.12 21.93 33.08
C VAL A 673 9.28 21.28 32.33
N ASP A 674 10.15 20.58 33.05
CA ASP A 674 11.21 19.78 32.44
C ASP A 674 10.66 18.44 31.93
N ASN A 675 11.23 17.94 30.83
CA ASN A 675 10.96 16.62 30.25
C ASN A 675 9.50 16.41 29.80
N LEU A 676 8.84 17.50 29.37
CA LEU A 676 7.49 17.47 28.83
C LEU A 676 7.43 18.23 27.51
N ARG A 677 6.87 17.60 26.48
CA ARG A 677 6.58 18.22 25.18
C ARG A 677 5.14 18.06 24.76
N VAL A 678 4.70 18.96 23.89
CA VAL A 678 3.47 18.81 23.13
C VAL A 678 3.83 18.71 21.65
N VAL A 679 3.34 17.67 20.97
CA VAL A 679 3.61 17.47 19.54
C VAL A 679 2.32 16.99 18.85
N ASP A 680 1.52 17.95 18.42
CA ASP A 680 0.29 17.75 17.63
C ASP A 680 -0.18 19.12 17.08
N ALA A 681 -1.37 19.17 16.47
CA ALA A 681 -1.93 20.40 15.90
C ALA A 681 -2.20 21.53 16.92
N SER A 682 -2.20 21.26 18.23
CA SER A 682 -2.36 22.30 19.24
C SER A 682 -1.17 23.28 19.26
N VAL A 683 0.01 22.90 18.76
CA VAL A 683 1.21 23.76 18.86
C VAL A 683 1.30 24.83 17.79
N PHE A 684 0.42 24.82 16.78
CA PHE A 684 0.44 25.87 15.79
C PHE A 684 0.16 27.23 16.44
N PRO A 685 0.84 28.31 16.05
CA PRO A 685 0.50 29.65 16.56
C PRO A 685 -0.81 30.19 15.96
N ARG A 686 -1.16 29.71 14.76
CA ARG A 686 -2.39 29.97 14.01
C ARG A 686 -2.66 28.78 13.08
N SER A 687 -3.89 28.66 12.57
CA SER A 687 -4.22 27.62 11.59
C SER A 687 -3.20 27.59 10.42
N PRO A 688 -2.62 26.42 10.06
CA PRO A 688 -1.52 26.32 9.12
C PRO A 688 -1.95 26.27 7.64
N GLY A 689 -3.17 26.72 7.32
CA GLY A 689 -3.78 26.65 5.98
C GLY A 689 -5.00 25.73 5.96
N GLY A 690 -5.46 25.33 4.76
CA GLY A 690 -6.76 24.68 4.57
C GLY A 690 -6.89 23.29 5.16
N MET A 691 -5.80 22.51 5.20
CA MET A 691 -5.78 21.13 5.67
C MET A 691 -4.63 20.93 6.67
N PRO A 692 -4.90 20.66 7.96
CA PRO A 692 -3.85 20.60 8.99
C PRO A 692 -3.05 19.30 9.00
N ASN A 693 -3.47 18.27 8.25
CA ASN A 693 -2.82 16.95 8.24
C ASN A 693 -1.34 17.01 7.81
N GLY A 694 -1.07 17.57 6.63
CA GLY A 694 0.29 17.72 6.10
C GLY A 694 1.21 18.57 7.00
N PRO A 695 0.76 19.77 7.45
CA PRO A 695 1.48 20.55 8.44
C PRO A 695 1.76 19.78 9.73
N THR A 696 0.81 19.01 10.25
CA THR A 696 0.97 18.22 11.49
C THR A 696 2.06 17.17 11.35
N TRP A 697 2.13 16.46 10.22
CA TRP A 697 3.24 15.55 9.93
C TRP A 697 4.59 16.27 9.86
N THR A 698 4.61 17.46 9.26
CA THR A 698 5.82 18.28 9.11
C THR A 698 6.37 18.72 10.47
N ILE A 699 5.53 19.27 11.36
CA ILE A 699 5.97 19.65 12.71
C ILE A 699 6.36 18.43 13.55
N SER A 700 5.69 17.28 13.37
CA SER A 700 6.04 16.04 14.06
C SER A 700 7.44 15.56 13.66
N ARG A 701 7.78 15.67 12.37
CA ARG A 701 9.13 15.40 11.87
C ARG A 701 10.15 16.36 12.48
N LYS A 702 9.84 17.65 12.57
CA LYS A 702 10.72 18.63 13.21
C LYS A 702 10.92 18.32 14.70
N ALA A 703 9.85 17.98 15.42
CA ALA A 703 9.91 17.60 16.82
C ALA A 703 10.80 16.37 17.03
N PHE A 704 10.67 15.36 16.17
CA PHE A 704 11.55 14.17 16.17
C PHE A 704 13.04 14.55 16.07
N GLU A 705 13.40 15.50 15.19
CA GLU A 705 14.79 15.97 15.07
C GLU A 705 15.26 16.68 16.35
N THR A 706 14.42 17.53 16.94
CA THR A 706 14.77 18.21 18.21
C THR A 706 14.90 17.24 19.38
N LEU A 707 14.13 16.14 19.38
CA LEU A 707 14.21 15.09 20.37
C LEU A 707 15.53 14.32 20.28
N LEU A 708 16.01 14.04 19.07
CA LEU A 708 17.31 13.39 18.85
C LEU A 708 18.45 14.29 19.31
N GLU A 709 18.43 15.57 18.95
CA GLU A 709 19.44 16.54 19.37
C GLU A 709 19.54 16.72 20.89
N ASP A 710 18.40 16.63 21.62
CA ASP A 710 18.38 16.82 23.07
C ASP A 710 18.75 15.53 23.86
N ASN A 711 18.71 14.36 23.20
CA ASN A 711 18.99 13.05 23.82
C ASN A 711 20.29 12.38 23.35
N HIS A 712 21.08 13.05 22.50
CA HIS A 712 22.45 12.72 22.11
C HIS A 712 23.42 13.81 22.60
#